data_AF-A0A427NKZ1-F1
#
_entry.id   AF-A0A427NKZ1-F1
#
_cell.length_a   1.000
_cell.length_b   1.000
_cell.length_c   1.000
_cell.angle_alpha   90.00
_cell.angle_beta   90.00
_cell.angle_gamma   90.00
#
_symmetry.space_group_name_H-M   'P 1'
#
loop_
_entity.id
_entity.type
_entity.pdbx_description
1 polymer ?
#
loop_
_entity_poly.entity_id
_entity_poly.type
_entity_poly.pdbx_seq_one_letter_code
_entity_poly.pdbx_strand_id
1 'polypeptide(L)'
;MKPDAGPPMAPACVAEPAPHDDAAAAAAPPHRARYAWPIGDARTPASFDIETRTAPDGRMTTWRYRAQAVGSATNDARGAAARADSGAASPFVYRHAQTSIELADADGAIPGHAHVFARESFVDELAGALRRDPVALRLQHLDAARDAGPRETIRMVTERAAWGVPVASRANAASRVSGRGFAFDGEPVDARAVASASGDDADRHGDPHWSAWVVDLEVDRATGDVSVRRVVAGQGSGEPGDASLAGLPAWQIEAAISRVMGARLSARPAHDETDADARPDAIAHELVAFDAAAHRAHGDLSGYDARRVEQAAAPAAAAIANALYDATGVRFRAPPFDAAHIRAALAQPVPADATDRPHAAPRRASRWRRWLAGGGAGGVVGGLIGLACAILPGPAPIAPLGPVAPGGADGAMWSAAMLERGRLVALAGDCAVCHTAPGGATNAGGLALDTPFGTIYTTNLTPDPETGIGNWSYPAFARAMREGISRDGSHLYPAFPYTAFAKLSEPDLLALYAYLMSQPPVKHVPPRTNLPFPLDQRRLVAGWNWLFHDARPFAPDPARSAMWNRGKYLVDGAGHCGACHTPRNALGAEKGGLAYLSGGEAEGWVAPPLVASPASPVPWTEGALFDYLRTGFSAQHGVAAGPMAPVVAGLAALPESDVRAIAHYLASLSPPVDAAIAAVAADRQARGAETIATLGLENGRRAFDAACAVCHAESGGVGHFGVRPLMGLNTSVSQSTPDNLLRVLHHGIDQPATDRLGYMPGFGDAFDDRQMAELAAYIRARYAPGQPAWRNLAEASARIRQAGAH
;
A
#
# COMPACT_ATOMS: atom_id res chain seq x y z
N MET A 1 -72.13 -4.73 28.19
CA MET A 1 -72.73 -6.05 28.42
C MET A 1 -72.31 -6.95 27.27
N LYS A 2 -71.57 -8.02 27.61
CA LYS A 2 -71.16 -9.21 26.84
C LYS A 2 -72.35 -9.89 26.12
N PRO A 3 -72.20 -10.90 25.21
CA PRO A 3 -71.27 -12.06 25.32
C PRO A 3 -70.61 -12.53 24.00
N ASP A 4 -69.34 -12.96 24.02
CA ASP A 4 -68.74 -14.28 24.33
C ASP A 4 -68.50 -15.15 23.08
N ALA A 5 -67.21 -15.50 22.94
CA ALA A 5 -66.67 -16.46 22.01
C ALA A 5 -66.79 -17.89 22.58
N GLY A 6 -67.21 -18.82 21.72
CA GLY A 6 -67.11 -20.27 21.93
C GLY A 6 -66.06 -20.89 21.00
N PRO A 7 -65.41 -22.01 21.38
CA PRO A 7 -64.17 -22.49 20.77
C PRO A 7 -64.39 -23.49 19.62
N PRO A 8 -63.44 -23.66 18.69
CA PRO A 8 -63.48 -24.79 17.75
C PRO A 8 -62.63 -25.99 18.20
N MET A 9 -63.28 -27.14 18.02
CA MET A 9 -62.90 -28.55 18.02
C MET A 9 -61.44 -28.94 17.71
N ALA A 10 -60.97 -29.94 18.46
CA ALA A 10 -59.81 -30.79 18.19
C ALA A 10 -60.08 -31.85 17.09
N PRO A 11 -59.03 -32.38 16.45
CA PRO A 11 -59.07 -33.73 15.89
C PRO A 11 -57.96 -34.65 16.40
N ALA A 12 -58.42 -35.83 16.86
CA ALA A 12 -57.89 -37.18 16.66
C ALA A 12 -56.44 -37.53 17.06
N CYS A 13 -56.35 -38.38 18.10
CA CYS A 13 -55.22 -39.25 18.40
C CYS A 13 -54.95 -40.25 17.28
N VAL A 14 -53.67 -40.40 16.91
CA VAL A 14 -53.13 -41.59 16.23
C VAL A 14 -51.92 -42.06 17.04
N ALA A 15 -51.89 -43.38 17.28
CA ALA A 15 -51.06 -44.07 18.24
C ALA A 15 -49.53 -43.96 17.98
N GLU A 16 -48.77 -43.90 19.08
CA GLU A 16 -47.31 -44.03 19.13
C GLU A 16 -46.85 -45.44 18.74
N PRO A 17 -45.78 -45.59 17.94
CA PRO A 17 -44.97 -46.79 17.93
C PRO A 17 -43.77 -46.65 18.87
N ALA A 18 -43.46 -47.75 19.58
CA ALA A 18 -42.37 -47.95 20.53
C ALA A 18 -40.96 -47.64 19.96
N PRO A 19 -39.96 -47.36 20.81
CA PRO A 19 -38.64 -46.95 20.37
C PRO A 19 -37.87 -48.15 19.80
N HIS A 20 -37.52 -48.07 18.53
CA HIS A 20 -36.47 -48.91 17.95
C HIS A 20 -35.11 -48.25 18.22
N ASP A 21 -34.34 -48.88 19.11
CA ASP A 21 -32.88 -48.84 19.07
C ASP A 21 -32.42 -49.34 17.69
N ASP A 22 -31.81 -48.44 16.90
CA ASP A 22 -30.70 -48.68 15.97
C ASP A 22 -30.66 -47.58 14.89
N ALA A 23 -29.92 -46.50 15.18
CA ALA A 23 -29.34 -45.65 14.15
C ALA A 23 -28.06 -45.02 14.68
N ALA A 24 -26.99 -45.82 14.72
CA ALA A 24 -25.64 -45.27 14.70
C ALA A 24 -25.50 -44.41 13.44
N ALA A 25 -25.54 -43.08 13.60
CA ALA A 25 -25.20 -42.15 12.54
C ALA A 25 -23.81 -42.52 12.01
N ALA A 26 -23.73 -42.99 10.76
CA ALA A 26 -22.48 -43.39 10.13
C ALA A 26 -21.51 -42.19 10.13
N ALA A 27 -20.54 -42.21 11.04
CA ALA A 27 -19.52 -41.19 11.13
C ALA A 27 -18.73 -41.15 9.81
N ALA A 28 -18.50 -39.95 9.27
CA ALA A 28 -17.70 -39.75 8.07
C ALA A 28 -16.35 -40.49 8.19
N PRO A 29 -15.85 -41.10 7.10
CA PRO A 29 -14.57 -41.81 7.11
C PRO A 29 -13.45 -40.86 7.55
N PRO A 30 -12.47 -41.33 8.34
CA PRO A 30 -11.37 -40.49 8.78
C PRO A 30 -10.51 -40.05 7.59
N HIS A 31 -10.10 -38.78 7.59
CA HIS A 31 -9.11 -38.25 6.65
C HIS A 31 -7.72 -38.67 7.12
N ARG A 32 -6.94 -39.32 6.25
CA ARG A 32 -5.59 -39.81 6.56
C ARG A 32 -4.61 -39.40 5.46
N ALA A 33 -3.43 -38.92 5.85
CA ALA A 33 -2.33 -38.63 4.94
C ALA A 33 -0.98 -38.96 5.58
N ARG A 34 0.00 -39.23 4.72
CA ARG A 34 1.39 -39.46 5.10
C ARG A 34 2.28 -38.41 4.45
N TYR A 35 3.12 -37.74 5.24
CA TYR A 35 4.13 -36.77 4.80
C TYR A 35 5.53 -37.32 5.09
N ALA A 36 6.53 -36.77 4.40
CA ALA A 36 7.92 -37.12 4.64
C ALA A 36 8.82 -35.88 4.64
N TRP A 37 9.93 -35.95 5.37
CA TRP A 37 10.93 -34.87 5.45
C TRP A 37 12.36 -35.42 5.40
N PRO A 38 13.24 -34.89 4.55
CA PRO A 38 14.64 -35.32 4.48
C PRO A 38 15.41 -34.91 5.75
N ILE A 39 16.20 -35.84 6.32
CA ILE A 39 17.03 -35.60 7.51
C ILE A 39 18.49 -35.89 7.15
N GLY A 40 19.32 -34.84 7.08
CA GLY A 40 20.77 -34.96 6.81
C GLY A 40 21.08 -35.83 5.58
N ASP A 41 22.14 -36.65 5.68
CA ASP A 41 22.56 -37.62 4.66
C ASP A 41 21.87 -38.99 4.79
N ALA A 42 20.82 -39.11 5.62
CA ALA A 42 20.16 -40.38 5.86
C ALA A 42 19.43 -40.88 4.59
N ARG A 43 19.59 -42.16 4.25
CA ARG A 43 18.94 -42.81 3.09
C ARG A 43 17.41 -42.89 3.19
N THR A 44 16.82 -42.60 4.34
CA THR A 44 15.37 -42.71 4.55
C THR A 44 14.85 -41.47 5.27
N PRO A 45 13.86 -40.75 4.71
CA PRO A 45 13.32 -39.53 5.32
C PRO A 45 12.51 -39.85 6.58
N ALA A 46 12.34 -38.86 7.46
CA ALA A 46 11.32 -38.95 8.51
C ALA A 46 9.94 -39.06 7.89
N SER A 47 9.04 -39.76 8.58
CA SER A 47 7.66 -39.95 8.15
C SER A 47 6.68 -39.43 9.19
N PHE A 48 5.58 -38.86 8.70
CA PHE A 48 4.51 -38.31 9.51
C PHE A 48 3.17 -38.88 9.04
N ASP A 49 2.55 -39.71 9.86
CA ASP A 49 1.21 -40.26 9.63
C ASP A 49 0.19 -39.45 10.43
N ILE A 50 -0.73 -38.80 9.72
CA ILE A 50 -1.77 -37.95 10.32
C ILE A 50 -3.14 -38.50 9.96
N GLU A 51 -4.00 -38.66 10.96
CA GLU A 51 -5.39 -39.08 10.82
C GLU A 51 -6.32 -38.17 11.64
N THR A 52 -7.39 -37.68 11.02
CA THR A 52 -8.41 -36.87 11.69
C THR A 52 -9.83 -37.29 11.33
N ARG A 53 -10.77 -37.07 12.24
CA ARG A 53 -12.20 -37.17 11.98
C ARG A 53 -12.81 -35.80 12.17
N THR A 54 -13.75 -35.43 11.31
CA THR A 54 -14.43 -34.15 11.35
C THR A 54 -15.90 -34.30 11.69
N ALA A 55 -16.42 -33.35 12.45
CA ALA A 55 -17.85 -33.14 12.60
C ALA A 55 -18.42 -32.48 11.31
N PRO A 56 -19.76 -32.48 11.12
CA PRO A 56 -20.39 -31.89 9.94
C PRO A 56 -20.08 -30.40 9.71
N ASP A 57 -19.77 -29.66 10.78
CA ASP A 57 -19.34 -28.25 10.75
C ASP A 57 -17.85 -28.07 10.39
N GLY A 58 -17.16 -29.15 10.03
CA GLY A 58 -15.74 -29.19 9.71
C GLY A 58 -14.80 -29.16 10.93
N ARG A 59 -15.33 -29.16 12.16
CA ARG A 59 -14.51 -29.19 13.38
C ARG A 59 -13.81 -30.54 13.51
N MET A 60 -12.50 -30.52 13.76
CA MET A 60 -11.71 -31.72 14.03
C MET A 60 -12.08 -32.29 15.40
N THR A 61 -12.54 -33.53 15.43
CA THR A 61 -13.01 -34.23 16.64
C THR A 61 -11.96 -35.16 17.23
N THR A 62 -11.13 -35.78 16.38
CA THR A 62 -9.99 -36.62 16.79
C THR A 62 -8.77 -36.24 15.97
N TRP A 63 -7.59 -36.22 16.58
CA TRP A 63 -6.32 -35.97 15.90
C TRP A 63 -5.29 -37.02 16.31
N ARG A 64 -4.93 -37.91 15.39
CA ARG A 64 -3.87 -38.90 15.56
C ARG A 64 -2.67 -38.49 14.74
N TYR A 65 -1.54 -38.31 15.41
CA TYR A 65 -0.29 -37.86 14.81
C TYR A 65 0.84 -38.79 15.21
N ARG A 66 1.49 -39.41 14.23
CA ARG A 66 2.64 -40.28 14.44
C ARG A 66 3.82 -39.77 13.63
N ALA A 67 4.94 -39.46 14.29
CA ALA A 67 6.19 -39.10 13.64
C ALA A 67 7.28 -40.14 13.93
N GLN A 68 8.06 -40.52 12.92
CA GLN A 68 9.12 -41.54 13.06
C GLN A 68 10.38 -41.15 12.28
N ALA A 69 11.54 -41.21 12.93
CA ALA A 69 12.87 -41.17 12.32
C ALA A 69 13.53 -42.57 12.39
N VAL A 70 14.19 -43.02 11.33
CA VAL A 70 14.77 -44.38 11.28
C VAL A 70 16.12 -44.39 11.99
N GLY A 71 16.17 -45.02 13.18
CA GLY A 71 17.37 -45.18 14.01
C GLY A 71 17.08 -45.75 15.40
N SER A 72 15.88 -45.58 15.95
CA SER A 72 15.47 -46.16 17.25
C SER A 72 14.90 -47.57 17.10
N ALA A 73 15.72 -48.53 16.67
CA ALA A 73 15.41 -49.95 16.84
C ALA A 73 16.02 -50.41 18.18
N THR A 74 15.26 -50.33 19.27
CA THR A 74 15.51 -51.21 20.42
C THR A 74 14.45 -52.30 20.43
N ASN A 75 14.96 -53.49 20.16
CA ASN A 75 14.26 -54.76 20.11
C ASN A 75 14.02 -55.19 21.57
N ASP A 76 12.82 -55.00 22.10
CA ASP A 76 12.30 -55.88 23.15
C ASP A 76 10.77 -55.86 23.19
N ALA A 77 10.21 -56.96 22.70
CA ALA A 77 8.81 -57.29 22.90
C ALA A 77 8.62 -57.82 24.32
N ARG A 78 8.10 -56.98 25.23
CA ARG A 78 7.17 -57.36 26.33
C ARG A 78 6.80 -56.14 27.18
N GLY A 79 5.51 -55.78 27.14
CA GLY A 79 4.80 -55.19 28.28
C GLY A 79 5.08 -53.71 28.59
N ALA A 80 4.30 -52.82 27.97
CA ALA A 80 3.56 -51.75 28.64
C ALA A 80 2.95 -50.85 27.57
N ALA A 81 1.62 -50.83 27.49
CA ALA A 81 0.92 -49.66 26.99
C ALA A 81 1.15 -48.53 28.01
N ALA A 82 2.32 -47.90 27.96
CA ALA A 82 2.54 -46.65 28.66
C ALA A 82 1.70 -45.61 27.90
N ARG A 83 0.55 -45.24 28.47
CA ARG A 83 -0.01 -43.90 28.26
C ARG A 83 1.11 -42.93 28.63
N ALA A 84 1.86 -42.48 27.64
CA ALA A 84 2.82 -41.42 27.82
C ALA A 84 2.01 -40.14 28.01
N ASP A 85 1.64 -39.88 29.25
CA ASP A 85 1.49 -38.53 29.81
C ASP A 85 2.91 -37.92 29.94
N SER A 86 3.68 -37.98 28.85
CA SER A 86 5.01 -37.40 28.74
C SER A 86 4.80 -35.94 28.42
N GLY A 87 5.20 -35.05 29.32
CA GLY A 87 5.19 -33.59 29.17
C GLY A 87 6.12 -33.06 28.07
N ALA A 88 6.16 -33.72 26.92
CA ALA A 88 6.70 -33.18 25.68
C ALA A 88 5.68 -32.18 25.11
N ALA A 89 6.15 -30.99 24.74
CA ALA A 89 5.34 -29.94 24.15
C ALA A 89 4.48 -30.50 23.01
N SER A 90 3.17 -30.27 23.06
CA SER A 90 2.26 -30.77 22.03
C SER A 90 2.60 -30.10 20.69
N PRO A 91 2.88 -30.84 19.60
CA PRO A 91 3.05 -30.27 18.26
C PRO A 91 1.77 -29.64 17.68
N PHE A 92 0.72 -29.56 18.49
CA PHE A 92 -0.64 -29.21 18.09
C PHE A 92 -1.05 -27.86 18.69
N VAL A 93 -1.25 -26.89 17.79
CA VAL A 93 -1.66 -25.51 18.12
C VAL A 93 -3.18 -25.41 18.33
N TYR A 94 -3.96 -26.39 17.87
CA TYR A 94 -5.43 -26.35 17.82
C TYR A 94 -6.03 -27.06 19.04
N ARG A 95 -6.88 -26.44 19.87
CA ARG A 95 -7.22 -27.01 21.22
C ARG A 95 -8.50 -27.86 21.31
N HIS A 96 -9.16 -28.18 20.20
CA HIS A 96 -10.56 -28.69 20.22
C HIS A 96 -10.77 -30.16 19.79
N ALA A 97 -9.70 -30.94 19.59
CA ALA A 97 -9.80 -32.36 19.20
C ALA A 97 -9.31 -33.30 20.32
N GLN A 98 -9.86 -34.51 20.43
CA GLN A 98 -9.23 -35.57 21.20
C GLN A 98 -7.91 -35.95 20.51
N THR A 99 -6.78 -35.65 21.15
CA THR A 99 -5.45 -35.82 20.56
C THR A 99 -4.78 -37.12 21.02
N SER A 100 -4.14 -37.82 20.08
CA SER A 100 -3.23 -38.93 20.34
C SER A 100 -1.96 -38.67 19.54
N ILE A 101 -0.85 -38.45 20.23
CA ILE A 101 0.43 -38.08 19.62
C ILE A 101 1.44 -39.18 19.96
N GLU A 102 2.04 -39.79 18.93
CA GLU A 102 3.08 -40.80 19.05
C GLU A 102 4.35 -40.29 18.36
N LEU A 103 5.35 -39.89 19.13
CA LEU A 103 6.64 -39.42 18.60
C LEU A 103 7.70 -40.50 18.83
N ALA A 104 8.14 -41.15 17.77
CA ALA A 104 9.29 -42.06 17.77
C ALA A 104 10.51 -41.33 17.19
N ASP A 105 11.03 -40.39 17.98
CA ASP A 105 12.20 -39.56 17.66
C ASP A 105 13.10 -39.45 18.89
N ALA A 106 13.75 -40.56 19.25
CA ALA A 106 14.47 -40.71 20.51
C ALA A 106 15.64 -39.71 20.67
N ASP A 107 16.19 -39.20 19.57
CA ASP A 107 17.35 -38.30 19.54
C ASP A 107 17.00 -36.86 19.15
N GLY A 108 15.71 -36.52 18.94
CA GLY A 108 15.30 -35.21 18.45
C GLY A 108 15.83 -34.90 17.04
N ALA A 109 15.95 -35.92 16.20
CA ALA A 109 16.51 -35.83 14.86
C ALA A 109 15.55 -35.15 13.86
N ILE A 110 14.25 -35.10 14.18
CA ILE A 110 13.25 -34.43 13.34
C ILE A 110 13.21 -32.94 13.69
N PRO A 111 13.54 -32.02 12.76
CA PRO A 111 13.51 -30.59 13.06
C PRO A 111 12.07 -30.07 13.20
N GLY A 112 11.86 -29.09 14.08
CA GLY A 112 10.54 -28.52 14.40
C GLY A 112 9.72 -28.09 13.18
N HIS A 113 10.34 -27.42 12.21
CA HIS A 113 9.68 -27.00 10.97
C HIS A 113 9.16 -28.16 10.11
N ALA A 114 9.70 -29.37 10.25
CA ALA A 114 9.18 -30.56 9.56
C ALA A 114 7.82 -30.99 10.13
N HIS A 115 7.63 -30.84 11.45
CA HIS A 115 6.33 -31.05 12.08
C HIS A 115 5.31 -30.00 11.61
N VAL A 116 5.72 -28.73 11.52
CA VAL A 116 4.89 -27.64 10.98
C VAL A 116 4.49 -27.91 9.54
N PHE A 117 5.45 -28.33 8.70
CA PHE A 117 5.20 -28.71 7.31
C PHE A 117 4.10 -29.76 7.20
N ALA A 118 4.23 -30.88 7.91
CA ALA A 118 3.28 -31.99 7.84
C ALA A 118 1.89 -31.58 8.37
N ARG A 119 1.85 -30.87 9.51
CA ARG A 119 0.60 -30.42 10.13
C ARG A 119 -0.14 -29.43 9.24
N GLU A 120 0.53 -28.36 8.81
CA GLU A 120 -0.12 -27.26 8.09
C GLU A 120 -0.48 -27.63 6.65
N SER A 121 0.29 -28.52 6.02
CA SER A 121 -0.08 -29.10 4.72
C SER A 121 -1.30 -30.02 4.83
N PHE A 122 -1.44 -30.75 5.93
CA PHE A 122 -2.61 -31.59 6.18
C PHE A 122 -3.88 -30.79 6.48
N VAL A 123 -3.78 -29.73 7.28
CA VAL A 123 -4.93 -28.85 7.55
C VAL A 123 -5.42 -28.19 6.27
N ASP A 124 -4.51 -27.79 5.37
CA ASP A 124 -4.88 -27.27 4.06
C ASP A 124 -5.52 -28.33 3.14
N GLU A 125 -4.99 -29.56 3.14
CA GLU A 125 -5.59 -30.69 2.41
C GLU A 125 -7.01 -31.00 2.92
N LEU A 126 -7.21 -30.98 4.23
CA LEU A 126 -8.51 -31.12 4.87
C LEU A 126 -9.46 -29.98 4.46
N ALA A 127 -8.99 -28.73 4.46
CA ALA A 127 -9.80 -27.58 4.01
C ALA A 127 -10.25 -27.76 2.55
N GLY A 128 -9.35 -28.24 1.69
CA GLY A 128 -9.65 -28.58 0.30
C GLY A 128 -10.74 -29.65 0.17
N ALA A 129 -10.62 -30.75 0.93
CA ALA A 129 -11.59 -31.84 0.96
C ALA A 129 -12.97 -31.40 1.49
N LEU A 130 -12.98 -30.53 2.51
CA LEU A 130 -14.21 -29.96 3.08
C LEU A 130 -14.78 -28.79 2.26
N ARG A 131 -14.08 -28.34 1.20
CA ARG A 131 -14.41 -27.15 0.40
C ARG A 131 -14.59 -25.88 1.26
N ARG A 132 -13.69 -25.68 2.23
CA ARG A 132 -13.69 -24.49 3.11
C ARG A 132 -12.44 -23.66 2.90
N ASP A 133 -12.52 -22.39 3.27
CA ASP A 133 -11.36 -21.50 3.29
C ASP A 133 -10.33 -22.00 4.33
N PRO A 134 -9.06 -22.17 3.96
CA PRO A 134 -8.04 -22.76 4.84
C PRO A 134 -7.65 -21.85 6.01
N VAL A 135 -7.84 -20.53 5.92
CA VAL A 135 -7.61 -19.60 7.02
C VAL A 135 -8.77 -19.68 8.01
N ALA A 136 -10.02 -19.65 7.52
CA ALA A 136 -11.22 -19.77 8.33
C ALA A 136 -11.27 -21.10 9.09
N LEU A 137 -10.83 -22.19 8.46
CA LEU A 137 -10.75 -23.50 9.12
C LEU A 137 -9.80 -23.45 10.32
N ARG A 138 -8.64 -22.80 10.20
CA ARG A 138 -7.68 -22.67 11.30
C ARG A 138 -8.22 -21.79 12.42
N LEU A 139 -8.80 -20.64 12.07
CA LEU A 139 -9.39 -19.71 13.03
C LEU A 139 -10.55 -20.33 13.82
N GLN A 140 -11.29 -21.29 13.26
CA GLN A 140 -12.33 -22.02 13.99
C GLN A 140 -11.76 -22.88 15.14
N HIS A 141 -10.48 -23.24 15.07
CA HIS A 141 -9.82 -24.10 16.05
C HIS A 141 -8.93 -23.35 17.06
N LEU A 142 -8.98 -22.01 17.03
CA LEU A 142 -8.31 -21.12 17.97
C LEU A 142 -9.35 -20.43 18.84
N ASP A 143 -9.25 -20.59 20.16
CA ASP A 143 -10.16 -20.00 21.14
C ASP A 143 -10.06 -18.46 21.13
N ALA A 144 -11.20 -17.78 21.13
CA ALA A 144 -11.23 -16.32 20.99
C ALA A 144 -10.58 -15.57 22.18
N ALA A 145 -10.59 -16.17 23.37
CA ALA A 145 -10.02 -15.55 24.58
C ALA A 145 -8.59 -16.03 24.84
N ARG A 146 -8.32 -17.33 24.70
CA ARG A 146 -7.01 -17.93 25.03
C ARG A 146 -6.00 -17.85 23.90
N ASP A 147 -6.47 -17.78 22.66
CA ASP A 147 -5.64 -17.79 21.46
C ASP A 147 -5.79 -16.44 20.69
N ALA A 148 -5.98 -15.33 21.38
CA ALA A 148 -6.15 -14.03 20.72
C ALA A 148 -4.89 -13.55 19.97
N GLY A 149 -3.70 -13.71 20.55
CA GLY A 149 -2.42 -13.39 19.90
C GLY A 149 -2.18 -14.12 18.56
N PRO A 150 -2.36 -15.45 18.47
CA PRO A 150 -2.24 -16.15 17.20
C PRO A 150 -3.38 -15.77 16.22
N ARG A 151 -4.61 -15.56 16.70
CA ARG A 151 -5.72 -15.08 15.84
C ARG A 151 -5.42 -13.71 15.23
N GLU A 152 -4.83 -12.81 16.00
CA GLU A 152 -4.43 -11.47 15.56
C GLU A 152 -3.27 -11.55 14.54
N THR A 153 -2.25 -12.37 14.81
CA THR A 153 -1.14 -12.61 13.86
C THR A 153 -1.66 -13.13 12.51
N ILE A 154 -2.58 -14.09 12.52
CA ILE A 154 -3.23 -14.62 11.32
C ILE A 154 -4.01 -13.50 10.61
N ARG A 155 -4.81 -12.71 11.34
CA ARG A 155 -5.59 -11.60 10.77
C ARG A 155 -4.68 -10.59 10.08
N MET A 156 -3.67 -10.08 10.77
CA MET A 156 -2.78 -9.04 10.23
C MET A 156 -2.01 -9.51 9.00
N VAL A 157 -1.48 -10.75 9.00
CA VAL A 157 -0.77 -11.30 7.83
C VAL A 157 -1.70 -11.54 6.64
N THR A 158 -2.92 -12.04 6.88
CA THR A 158 -3.88 -12.31 5.80
C THR A 158 -4.49 -11.02 5.22
N GLU A 159 -4.72 -10.00 6.04
CA GLU A 159 -5.08 -8.65 5.59
C GLU A 159 -3.96 -8.01 4.76
N ARG A 160 -2.71 -8.07 5.24
CA ARG A 160 -1.53 -7.56 4.51
C ARG A 160 -1.31 -8.27 3.17
N ALA A 161 -1.70 -9.54 3.07
CA ALA A 161 -1.65 -10.33 1.85
C ALA A 161 -2.87 -10.16 0.92
N ALA A 162 -3.89 -9.40 1.36
CA ALA A 162 -5.19 -9.33 0.71
C ALA A 162 -5.77 -10.74 0.40
N TRP A 163 -5.79 -11.61 1.42
CA TRP A 163 -6.32 -12.96 1.31
C TRP A 163 -7.77 -12.94 0.80
N GLY A 164 -8.11 -13.84 -0.14
CA GLY A 164 -9.42 -13.87 -0.81
C GLY A 164 -9.52 -13.05 -2.10
N VAL A 165 -8.56 -12.17 -2.39
CA VAL A 165 -8.45 -11.50 -3.70
C VAL A 165 -7.69 -12.42 -4.69
N PRO A 166 -8.20 -12.67 -5.91
CA PRO A 166 -7.51 -13.51 -6.89
C PRO A 166 -6.11 -12.98 -7.24
N VAL A 167 -5.11 -13.87 -7.28
CA VAL A 167 -3.75 -13.53 -7.74
C VAL A 167 -3.78 -13.23 -9.24
N ALA A 168 -3.33 -12.04 -9.64
CA ALA A 168 -3.34 -11.62 -11.04
C ALA A 168 -2.34 -12.46 -11.87
N SER A 169 -2.86 -13.34 -12.74
CA SER A 169 -2.06 -14.07 -13.71
C SER A 169 -1.63 -13.17 -14.88
N ARG A 170 -0.35 -13.19 -15.25
CA ARG A 170 0.12 -12.55 -16.49
C ARG A 170 -0.53 -13.26 -17.70
N ALA A 171 -1.34 -12.51 -18.44
CA ALA A 171 -2.12 -12.97 -19.60
C ALA A 171 -1.33 -13.52 -20.81
N ASN A 172 0.00 -13.73 -20.71
CA ASN A 172 0.87 -13.99 -21.87
C ASN A 172 1.57 -15.37 -21.92
N ALA A 173 1.25 -16.33 -21.05
CA ALA A 173 1.75 -17.71 -21.20
C ALA A 173 0.65 -18.74 -20.89
N ALA A 174 0.23 -19.50 -21.91
CA ALA A 174 -0.86 -20.48 -21.79
C ALA A 174 -0.54 -21.64 -20.81
N SER A 175 0.72 -21.82 -20.39
CA SER A 175 1.16 -22.89 -19.48
C SER A 175 1.30 -22.48 -18.00
N ARG A 176 1.24 -21.19 -17.67
CA ARG A 176 1.48 -20.72 -16.28
C ARG A 176 0.21 -20.65 -15.46
N VAL A 177 0.28 -21.19 -14.25
CA VAL A 177 -0.79 -21.15 -13.25
C VAL A 177 -0.30 -20.49 -11.98
N SER A 178 -1.16 -19.69 -11.37
CA SER A 178 -0.86 -18.98 -10.13
C SER A 178 -1.54 -19.68 -8.96
N GLY A 179 -0.90 -19.64 -7.79
CA GLY A 179 -1.49 -20.14 -6.57
C GLY A 179 -1.03 -19.37 -5.36
N ARG A 180 -1.82 -19.48 -4.29
CA ARG A 180 -1.61 -18.81 -3.03
C ARG A 180 -1.75 -19.80 -1.88
N GLY A 181 -0.83 -19.76 -0.94
CA GLY A 181 -0.78 -20.68 0.18
C GLY A 181 -0.60 -19.99 1.51
N PHE A 182 -1.25 -20.52 2.54
CA PHE A 182 -1.19 -20.05 3.92
C PHE A 182 -0.65 -21.14 4.85
N ALA A 183 0.16 -20.75 5.83
CA ALA A 183 0.56 -21.63 6.94
C ALA A 183 0.82 -20.81 8.21
N PHE A 184 0.67 -21.47 9.36
CA PHE A 184 0.79 -20.85 10.68
C PHE A 184 1.46 -21.77 11.70
N ASP A 185 2.22 -21.19 12.63
CA ASP A 185 2.81 -21.91 13.77
C ASP A 185 3.00 -21.01 15.00
N GLY A 186 3.15 -21.62 16.18
CA GLY A 186 3.65 -20.97 17.40
C GLY A 186 3.43 -21.80 18.66
N GLU A 187 4.02 -21.37 19.78
CA GLU A 187 4.03 -22.11 21.04
C GLU A 187 2.99 -21.61 22.06
N PRO A 188 2.08 -22.47 22.56
CA PRO A 188 1.15 -22.11 23.62
C PRO A 188 1.82 -21.98 25.01
N VAL A 189 1.33 -21.02 25.82
CA VAL A 189 1.82 -20.65 27.17
C VAL A 189 1.91 -21.83 28.15
N ASP A 190 1.07 -22.86 27.99
CA ASP A 190 0.94 -23.98 28.95
C ASP A 190 2.06 -25.02 28.87
N ALA A 191 2.92 -25.00 27.83
CA ALA A 191 3.98 -25.99 27.66
C ALA A 191 5.21 -25.76 28.56
N ARG A 192 5.28 -24.63 29.29
CA ARG A 192 6.44 -24.25 30.11
C ARG A 192 6.45 -24.83 31.54
N ALA A 193 5.42 -25.54 31.96
CA ALA A 193 5.30 -26.02 33.35
C ALA A 193 6.15 -27.27 33.69
N VAL A 194 6.83 -27.92 32.72
CA VAL A 194 7.54 -29.20 32.96
C VAL A 194 9.06 -29.13 32.76
N ALA A 195 9.59 -28.02 32.25
CA ALA A 195 11.04 -27.83 32.07
C ALA A 195 11.64 -26.86 33.10
N SER A 196 11.34 -27.04 34.39
CA SER A 196 12.06 -26.36 35.48
C SER A 196 12.83 -27.37 36.32
N ALA A 197 14.09 -27.63 35.95
CA ALA A 197 15.09 -28.15 36.89
C ALA A 197 16.49 -28.00 36.31
N SER A 198 17.04 -26.78 36.29
CA SER A 198 18.42 -26.44 36.72
C SER A 198 18.97 -25.16 36.06
N GLY A 199 19.28 -24.14 36.86
CA GLY A 199 20.30 -23.11 36.59
C GLY A 199 19.80 -21.76 36.04
N ASP A 200 20.00 -20.70 36.83
CA ASP A 200 20.22 -19.25 36.60
C ASP A 200 19.75 -18.49 35.32
N ASP A 201 19.01 -19.07 34.38
CA ASP A 201 18.54 -18.41 33.16
C ASP A 201 17.03 -18.04 33.18
N ALA A 202 16.44 -17.92 34.37
CA ALA A 202 15.00 -17.67 34.54
C ALA A 202 14.54 -16.28 34.01
N ASP A 203 15.45 -15.30 33.94
CA ASP A 203 15.12 -13.91 33.57
C ASP A 203 15.28 -13.58 32.07
N ARG A 204 15.51 -14.57 31.20
CA ARG A 204 15.69 -14.39 29.74
C ARG A 204 14.65 -15.09 28.84
N HIS A 205 13.65 -15.75 29.41
CA HIS A 205 12.66 -16.54 28.66
C HIS A 205 11.40 -15.73 28.29
N GLY A 206 11.59 -14.75 27.39
CA GLY A 206 10.55 -13.84 26.89
C GLY A 206 9.41 -14.50 26.10
N ASP A 207 8.30 -13.77 26.05
CA ASP A 207 6.96 -13.88 25.45
C ASP A 207 6.62 -15.01 24.43
N PRO A 208 5.33 -15.43 24.37
CA PRO A 208 4.85 -16.36 23.35
C PRO A 208 5.09 -15.81 21.94
N HIS A 209 5.60 -16.66 21.04
CA HIS A 209 5.93 -16.32 19.66
C HIS A 209 5.05 -17.06 18.66
N TRP A 210 4.42 -16.30 17.76
CA TRP A 210 3.54 -16.79 16.69
C TRP A 210 4.11 -16.37 15.33
N SER A 211 3.94 -17.19 14.30
CA SER A 211 4.38 -16.88 12.94
C SER A 211 3.33 -17.30 11.91
N ALA A 212 2.94 -16.37 11.04
CA ALA A 212 2.03 -16.61 9.93
C ALA A 212 2.67 -16.23 8.59
N TRP A 213 2.42 -17.04 7.56
CA TRP A 213 2.98 -16.86 6.22
C TRP A 213 1.90 -16.99 5.15
N VAL A 214 1.91 -16.06 4.18
CA VAL A 214 1.21 -16.17 2.90
C VAL A 214 2.23 -16.11 1.77
N VAL A 215 2.15 -17.05 0.84
CA VAL A 215 3.05 -17.14 -0.32
C VAL A 215 2.22 -17.10 -1.60
N ASP A 216 2.58 -16.17 -2.50
CA ASP A 216 2.07 -16.09 -3.86
C ASP A 216 3.12 -16.61 -4.83
N LEU A 217 2.76 -17.57 -5.69
CA LEU A 217 3.67 -18.13 -6.69
C LEU A 217 3.01 -18.35 -8.05
N GLU A 218 3.86 -18.51 -9.06
CA GLU A 218 3.50 -19.01 -10.40
C GLU A 218 4.25 -20.31 -10.68
N VAL A 219 3.57 -21.28 -11.32
CA VAL A 219 4.16 -22.53 -11.81
C VAL A 219 3.98 -22.61 -13.32
N ASP A 220 5.05 -22.87 -14.05
CA ASP A 220 4.95 -23.26 -15.46
C ASP A 220 4.69 -24.77 -15.56
N ARG A 221 3.50 -25.17 -16.00
CA ARG A 221 3.12 -26.58 -16.07
C ARG A 221 3.97 -27.39 -17.06
N ALA A 222 4.61 -26.75 -18.04
CA ALA A 222 5.42 -27.44 -19.03
C ALA A 222 6.83 -27.75 -18.49
N THR A 223 7.46 -26.79 -17.80
CA THR A 223 8.84 -26.94 -17.34
C THR A 223 8.95 -27.42 -15.89
N GLY A 224 7.91 -27.17 -15.08
CA GLY A 224 7.92 -27.33 -13.63
C GLY A 224 8.50 -26.14 -12.88
N ASP A 225 8.93 -25.07 -13.59
CA ASP A 225 9.56 -23.92 -12.96
C ASP A 225 8.60 -23.16 -12.05
N VAL A 226 9.08 -22.79 -10.87
CA VAL A 226 8.33 -22.03 -9.87
C VAL A 226 8.95 -20.66 -9.69
N SER A 227 8.11 -19.63 -9.74
CA SER A 227 8.48 -18.26 -9.40
C SER A 227 7.66 -17.84 -8.18
N VAL A 228 8.29 -17.79 -7.00
CA VAL A 228 7.70 -17.13 -5.84
C VAL A 228 7.72 -15.63 -6.10
N ARG A 229 6.54 -15.00 -6.03
CA ARG A 229 6.35 -13.59 -6.41
C ARG A 229 6.36 -12.69 -5.19
N ARG A 230 5.58 -13.07 -4.18
CA ARG A 230 5.38 -12.30 -2.97
C ARG A 230 5.31 -13.23 -1.78
N VAL A 231 5.93 -12.81 -0.70
CA VAL A 231 5.85 -13.44 0.61
C VAL A 231 5.37 -12.39 1.59
N VAL A 232 4.27 -12.66 2.29
CA VAL A 232 3.82 -11.86 3.41
C VAL A 232 3.99 -12.70 4.65
N ALA A 233 4.92 -12.32 5.51
CA ALA A 233 5.28 -13.09 6.69
C ALA A 233 5.43 -12.16 7.87
N GLY A 234 4.82 -12.53 8.98
CA GLY A 234 4.86 -11.74 10.21
C GLY A 234 4.95 -12.64 11.43
N GLN A 235 5.68 -12.16 12.42
CA GLN A 235 5.83 -12.76 13.73
C GLN A 235 5.19 -11.87 14.79
N GLY A 236 4.44 -12.49 15.71
CA GLY A 236 3.75 -11.78 16.78
C GLY A 236 4.15 -12.25 18.17
N SER A 237 4.16 -11.34 19.13
CA SER A 237 4.22 -11.63 20.57
C SER A 237 3.25 -10.77 21.37
N GLY A 238 2.78 -11.28 22.51
CA GLY A 238 1.93 -10.53 23.46
C GLY A 238 0.55 -11.13 23.75
N GLU A 239 -0.13 -10.55 24.74
CA GLU A 239 -1.49 -10.87 25.17
C GLU A 239 -2.56 -10.21 24.26
N PRO A 240 -3.84 -10.67 24.29
CA PRO A 240 -4.94 -10.03 23.58
C PRO A 240 -4.96 -8.50 23.77
N GLY A 241 -4.81 -7.73 22.69
CA GLY A 241 -4.89 -6.26 22.71
C GLY A 241 -3.56 -5.51 22.81
N ASP A 242 -2.45 -6.21 23.07
CA ASP A 242 -1.07 -5.66 23.07
C ASP A 242 -0.15 -6.40 22.08
N ALA A 243 -0.75 -7.02 21.06
CA ALA A 243 -0.02 -7.80 20.08
C ALA A 243 0.74 -6.87 19.12
N SER A 244 2.06 -7.01 19.10
CA SER A 244 2.91 -6.40 18.08
C SER A 244 3.17 -7.40 16.96
N LEU A 245 3.06 -6.95 15.71
CA LEU A 245 3.51 -7.72 14.54
C LEU A 245 4.81 -7.12 14.03
N ALA A 246 5.88 -7.90 14.09
CA ALA A 246 7.12 -7.61 13.37
C ALA A 246 7.14 -8.41 12.08
N GLY A 247 7.71 -7.87 11.02
CA GLY A 247 7.97 -8.65 9.81
C GLY A 247 9.14 -9.62 10.02
N LEU A 248 9.56 -10.26 8.93
CA LEU A 248 10.76 -11.11 8.93
C LEU A 248 11.83 -10.45 8.09
N PRO A 249 13.08 -10.37 8.56
CA PRO A 249 14.16 -9.82 7.75
C PRO A 249 14.38 -10.64 6.48
N ALA A 250 14.70 -9.96 5.38
CA ALA A 250 14.80 -10.52 4.05
C ALA A 250 15.64 -11.81 3.97
N TRP A 251 16.78 -11.86 4.67
CA TRP A 251 17.66 -13.02 4.68
C TRP A 251 17.02 -14.29 5.27
N GLN A 252 16.08 -14.14 6.21
CA GLN A 252 15.34 -15.29 6.77
C GLN A 252 14.38 -15.85 5.73
N ILE A 253 13.71 -14.97 4.99
CA ILE A 253 12.85 -15.35 3.86
C ILE A 253 13.67 -16.07 2.79
N GLU A 254 14.83 -15.53 2.43
CA GLU A 254 15.75 -16.13 1.46
C GLU A 254 16.22 -17.52 1.91
N ALA A 255 16.65 -17.66 3.18
CA ALA A 255 17.14 -18.92 3.73
C ALA A 255 16.04 -20.00 3.78
N ALA A 256 14.84 -19.64 4.23
CA ALA A 256 13.71 -20.57 4.34
C ALA A 256 13.28 -21.11 2.97
N ILE A 257 13.20 -20.23 1.97
CA ILE A 257 12.75 -20.59 0.61
C ILE A 257 13.84 -21.38 -0.12
N SER A 258 15.10 -20.96 0.01
CA SER A 258 16.23 -21.67 -0.62
C SER A 258 16.33 -23.11 -0.13
N ARG A 259 16.05 -23.36 1.16
CA ARG A 259 16.10 -24.70 1.76
C ARG A 259 15.13 -25.68 1.13
N VAL A 260 13.92 -25.24 0.78
CA VAL A 260 12.85 -26.12 0.29
C VAL A 260 12.71 -26.14 -1.22
N MET A 261 13.10 -25.06 -1.91
CA MET A 261 13.03 -24.97 -3.38
C MET A 261 14.35 -25.34 -4.06
N GLY A 262 15.47 -25.32 -3.35
CA GLY A 262 16.81 -25.55 -3.93
C GLY A 262 17.32 -24.44 -4.85
N ALA A 263 16.54 -23.37 -5.03
CA ALA A 263 16.90 -22.19 -5.82
C ALA A 263 17.25 -21.01 -4.90
N ARG A 264 18.32 -20.28 -5.24
CA ARG A 264 18.65 -19.02 -4.55
C ARG A 264 17.80 -17.89 -5.10
N LEU A 265 17.15 -17.14 -4.21
CA LEU A 265 16.36 -15.95 -4.53
C LEU A 265 16.79 -14.82 -3.61
N SER A 266 16.56 -13.57 -4.04
CA SER A 266 16.73 -12.40 -3.18
C SER A 266 15.37 -11.83 -2.79
N ALA A 267 15.17 -11.56 -1.50
CA ALA A 267 13.96 -10.96 -0.96
C ALA A 267 14.17 -9.46 -0.76
N ARG A 268 13.21 -8.65 -1.20
CA ARG A 268 13.22 -7.19 -1.01
C ARG A 268 11.89 -6.75 -0.41
N PRO A 269 11.85 -5.77 0.50
CA PRO A 269 10.60 -5.19 0.96
C PRO A 269 9.70 -4.83 -0.24
N ALA A 270 8.42 -5.16 -0.14
CA ALA A 270 7.48 -4.86 -1.21
C ALA A 270 7.28 -3.35 -1.35
N HIS A 271 6.87 -2.89 -2.54
CA HIS A 271 6.66 -1.47 -2.85
C HIS A 271 5.66 -0.75 -1.92
N ASP A 272 4.81 -1.48 -1.20
CA ASP A 272 3.81 -0.96 -0.28
C ASP A 272 4.28 -0.96 1.19
N GLU A 273 5.56 -1.22 1.45
CA GLU A 273 6.21 -1.07 2.75
C GLU A 273 6.74 0.36 2.92
N THR A 274 6.24 1.09 3.92
CA THR A 274 6.73 2.41 4.33
C THR A 274 7.91 2.22 5.30
N ASP A 275 9.06 2.82 5.00
CA ASP A 275 10.20 2.99 5.92
C ASP A 275 11.06 1.73 6.23
N ALA A 276 11.43 0.95 5.20
CA ALA A 276 12.26 -0.26 5.35
C ALA A 276 13.79 0.00 5.45
N ASP A 277 14.26 1.20 5.11
CA ASP A 277 15.69 1.55 5.32
C ASP A 277 15.99 1.76 6.82
N ALA A 278 14.96 2.04 7.63
CA ALA A 278 15.06 2.15 9.10
C ALA A 278 14.60 0.87 9.84
N ARG A 279 13.77 0.02 9.23
CA ARG A 279 13.24 -1.22 9.84
C ARG A 279 13.67 -2.47 9.07
N PRO A 280 14.52 -3.36 9.64
CA PRO A 280 15.00 -4.56 8.97
C PRO A 280 13.93 -5.65 8.79
N ASP A 281 12.69 -5.44 9.24
CA ASP A 281 11.62 -6.41 9.42
C ASP A 281 10.34 -6.02 8.63
N ALA A 282 10.44 -5.85 7.32
CA ALA A 282 9.27 -5.65 6.47
C ALA A 282 8.29 -6.84 6.54
N ILE A 283 6.98 -6.60 6.47
CA ILE A 283 5.98 -7.69 6.58
C ILE A 283 5.75 -8.34 5.21
N ALA A 284 5.76 -7.56 4.14
CA ALA A 284 5.64 -8.04 2.77
C ALA A 284 6.96 -7.89 1.99
N HIS A 285 7.31 -8.93 1.24
CA HIS A 285 8.50 -9.01 0.43
C HIS A 285 8.18 -9.46 -1.00
N GLU A 286 8.86 -8.86 -1.97
CA GLU A 286 8.91 -9.31 -3.36
C GLU A 286 10.19 -10.12 -3.57
N LEU A 287 10.08 -11.21 -4.35
CA LEU A 287 11.19 -12.12 -4.61
C LEU A 287 11.66 -12.00 -6.05
N VAL A 288 12.98 -11.85 -6.20
CA VAL A 288 13.65 -11.71 -7.49
C VAL A 288 14.78 -12.72 -7.64
N ALA A 289 15.29 -12.86 -8.86
CA ALA A 289 16.47 -13.67 -9.12
C ALA A 289 17.63 -13.21 -8.23
N PHE A 290 18.41 -14.17 -7.72
CA PHE A 290 19.48 -13.92 -6.77
C PHE A 290 20.49 -12.88 -7.28
N ASP A 291 20.73 -11.85 -6.46
CA ASP A 291 21.67 -10.78 -6.74
C ASP A 291 22.86 -10.86 -5.77
N ALA A 292 24.01 -11.32 -6.28
CA ALA A 292 25.22 -11.48 -5.48
C ALA A 292 25.78 -10.15 -4.94
N ALA A 293 25.46 -9.01 -5.55
CA ALA A 293 25.92 -7.70 -5.10
C ALA A 293 25.10 -7.15 -3.92
N ALA A 294 23.85 -7.61 -3.78
CA ALA A 294 22.94 -7.20 -2.69
C ALA A 294 23.04 -8.11 -1.45
N HIS A 295 23.66 -9.29 -1.57
CA HIS A 295 23.78 -10.26 -0.49
C HIS A 295 24.82 -9.81 0.55
N ARG A 296 24.36 -9.42 1.75
CA ARG A 296 25.25 -9.10 2.88
C ARG A 296 25.50 -10.37 3.70
N ALA A 297 26.76 -10.65 4.02
CA ALA A 297 27.10 -11.71 4.96
C ALA A 297 26.57 -11.35 6.35
N HIS A 298 25.74 -12.22 6.94
CA HIS A 298 25.29 -12.09 8.31
C HIS A 298 26.32 -12.71 9.25
N GLY A 299 26.65 -12.02 10.35
CA GLY A 299 27.60 -12.52 11.36
C GLY A 299 27.07 -13.75 12.09
N ASP A 300 27.95 -14.47 12.79
CA ASP A 300 27.58 -15.67 13.56
C ASP A 300 26.51 -15.33 14.62
N LEU A 301 25.35 -15.99 14.51
CA LEU A 301 24.25 -15.86 15.46
C LEU A 301 24.51 -16.69 16.72
N SER A 302 23.99 -16.23 17.86
CA SER A 302 23.98 -17.08 19.05
C SER A 302 23.08 -18.31 18.81
N GLY A 303 23.33 -19.41 19.53
CA GLY A 303 22.49 -20.61 19.43
C GLY A 303 21.02 -20.37 19.84
N TYR A 304 20.76 -19.33 20.63
CA TYR A 304 19.41 -18.88 20.98
C TYR A 304 18.74 -18.18 19.79
N ASP A 305 19.42 -17.22 19.16
CA ASP A 305 18.89 -16.47 18.01
C ASP A 305 18.64 -17.41 16.82
N ALA A 306 19.53 -18.38 16.59
CA ALA A 306 19.36 -19.39 15.54
C ALA A 306 18.06 -20.20 15.69
N ARG A 307 17.67 -20.56 16.94
CA ARG A 307 16.41 -21.28 17.19
C ARG A 307 15.18 -20.41 16.95
N ARG A 308 15.20 -19.15 17.40
CA ARG A 308 14.09 -18.21 17.22
C ARG A 308 13.88 -17.87 15.74
N VAL A 309 14.98 -17.70 15.00
CA VAL A 309 14.98 -17.53 13.53
C VAL A 309 14.30 -18.73 12.86
N GLU A 310 14.67 -19.94 13.28
CA GLU A 310 14.14 -21.17 12.71
C GLU A 310 12.64 -21.35 12.98
N GLN A 311 12.18 -20.97 14.18
CA GLN A 311 10.75 -20.97 14.52
C GLN A 311 9.95 -19.94 13.70
N ALA A 312 10.47 -18.73 13.53
CA ALA A 312 9.79 -17.68 12.78
C ALA A 312 9.61 -18.03 11.29
N ALA A 313 10.53 -18.82 10.72
CA ALA A 313 10.47 -19.32 9.36
C ALA A 313 9.80 -20.70 9.19
N ALA A 314 9.42 -21.37 10.28
CA ALA A 314 8.90 -22.73 10.25
C ALA A 314 7.68 -22.94 9.32
N PRO A 315 6.72 -21.99 9.19
CA PRO A 315 5.58 -22.17 8.29
C PRO A 315 5.90 -22.12 6.79
N ALA A 316 7.09 -21.64 6.39
CA ALA A 316 7.41 -21.33 4.99
C ALA A 316 7.23 -22.54 4.04
N ALA A 317 7.70 -23.72 4.46
CA ALA A 317 7.61 -24.95 3.66
C ALA A 317 6.15 -25.35 3.36
N ALA A 318 5.28 -25.28 4.39
CA ALA A 318 3.86 -25.56 4.22
C ALA A 318 3.17 -24.50 3.37
N ALA A 319 3.47 -23.22 3.57
CA ALA A 319 2.87 -22.15 2.78
C ALA A 319 3.19 -22.31 1.28
N ILE A 320 4.43 -22.68 0.94
CA ILE A 320 4.82 -22.99 -0.45
C ILE A 320 4.10 -24.23 -0.97
N ALA A 321 4.06 -25.33 -0.21
CA ALA A 321 3.37 -26.55 -0.63
C ALA A 321 1.86 -26.34 -0.84
N ASN A 322 1.24 -25.51 -0.02
CA ASN A 322 -0.17 -25.13 -0.13
C ASN A 322 -0.40 -24.25 -1.36
N ALA A 323 0.49 -23.30 -1.65
CA ALA A 323 0.42 -22.47 -2.85
C ALA A 323 0.62 -23.29 -4.14
N LEU A 324 1.50 -24.29 -4.12
CA LEU A 324 1.67 -25.25 -5.21
C LEU A 324 0.41 -26.09 -5.43
N TYR A 325 -0.22 -26.56 -4.35
CA TYR A 325 -1.48 -27.29 -4.45
C TYR A 325 -2.60 -26.43 -5.02
N ASP A 326 -2.72 -25.18 -4.57
CA ASP A 326 -3.71 -24.22 -5.09
C ASP A 326 -3.51 -23.95 -6.60
N ALA A 327 -2.26 -23.78 -7.04
CA ALA A 327 -1.93 -23.54 -8.45
C ALA A 327 -2.15 -24.78 -9.36
N THR A 328 -1.79 -25.96 -8.86
CA THR A 328 -1.64 -27.16 -9.72
C THR A 328 -2.71 -28.22 -9.49
N GLY A 329 -3.39 -28.22 -8.34
CA GLY A 329 -4.22 -29.31 -7.86
C GLY A 329 -3.45 -30.55 -7.37
N VAL A 330 -2.11 -30.54 -7.46
CA VAL A 330 -1.25 -31.67 -7.05
C VAL A 330 -0.67 -31.40 -5.67
N ARG A 331 -0.82 -32.36 -4.76
CA ARG A 331 -0.37 -32.20 -3.37
C ARG A 331 1.04 -32.76 -3.20
N PHE A 332 1.98 -31.89 -2.88
CA PHE A 332 3.37 -32.25 -2.58
C PHE A 332 3.51 -32.54 -1.08
N ARG A 333 3.73 -33.82 -0.73
CA ARG A 333 3.81 -34.28 0.67
C ARG A 333 5.25 -34.47 1.19
N ALA A 334 6.26 -34.10 0.39
CA ALA A 334 7.67 -34.10 0.77
C ALA A 334 8.46 -33.07 -0.06
N PRO A 335 9.39 -32.29 0.54
CA PRO A 335 10.37 -31.49 -0.20
C PRO A 335 11.51 -32.37 -0.75
N PRO A 336 12.34 -31.88 -1.70
CA PRO A 336 12.38 -30.51 -2.24
C PRO A 336 11.31 -30.23 -3.32
N PHE A 337 10.93 -28.96 -3.44
CA PHE A 337 9.98 -28.45 -4.45
C PHE A 337 10.70 -27.85 -5.66
N ASP A 338 11.68 -28.56 -6.19
CA ASP A 338 12.40 -28.12 -7.40
C ASP A 338 11.61 -28.43 -8.68
N ALA A 339 12.03 -27.80 -9.78
CA ALA A 339 11.34 -27.91 -11.07
C ALA A 339 11.29 -29.35 -11.61
N ALA A 340 12.29 -30.18 -11.32
CA ALA A 340 12.33 -31.56 -11.79
C ALA A 340 11.27 -32.41 -11.08
N HIS A 341 11.17 -32.30 -9.76
CA HIS A 341 10.18 -32.99 -8.95
C HIS A 341 8.75 -32.53 -9.29
N ILE A 342 8.55 -31.22 -9.48
CA ILE A 342 7.23 -30.65 -9.84
C ILE A 342 6.81 -31.14 -11.23
N ARG A 343 7.69 -31.07 -12.22
CA ARG A 343 7.38 -31.57 -13.57
C ARG A 343 7.05 -33.07 -13.57
N ALA A 344 7.79 -33.87 -12.80
CA ALA A 344 7.54 -35.31 -12.69
C ALA A 344 6.17 -35.61 -12.07
N ALA A 345 5.74 -34.83 -11.06
CA ALA A 345 4.44 -34.98 -10.43
C ALA A 345 3.29 -34.54 -11.36
N LEU A 346 3.47 -33.45 -12.12
CA LEU A 346 2.47 -32.94 -13.06
C LEU A 346 2.29 -33.82 -14.32
N ALA A 347 3.27 -34.65 -14.64
CA ALA A 347 3.21 -35.57 -15.78
C ALA A 347 2.33 -36.82 -15.51
N GLN A 348 1.93 -37.07 -14.27
CA GLN A 348 1.05 -38.19 -13.91
C GLN A 348 -0.43 -37.85 -14.18
N PRO A 349 -1.22 -38.74 -14.81
CA PRO A 349 -2.64 -38.50 -15.03
C PRO A 349 -3.40 -38.42 -13.70
N VAL A 350 -4.05 -37.29 -13.44
CA VAL A 350 -4.87 -37.05 -12.24
C VAL A 350 -6.20 -37.82 -12.34
N PRO A 351 -6.68 -38.51 -11.28
CA PRO A 351 -8.01 -39.12 -11.26
C PRO A 351 -9.13 -38.09 -11.49
N ALA A 352 -10.17 -38.47 -12.24
CA ALA A 352 -11.16 -37.59 -12.86
C ALA A 352 -12.15 -36.85 -11.91
N ASP A 353 -11.95 -36.84 -10.59
CA ASP A 353 -12.88 -36.22 -9.63
C ASP A 353 -12.47 -34.82 -9.15
N ALA A 354 -11.38 -34.24 -9.68
CA ALA A 354 -10.84 -32.96 -9.22
C ALA A 354 -11.20 -31.73 -10.11
N THR A 355 -12.00 -31.89 -11.17
CA THR A 355 -12.19 -30.83 -12.18
C THR A 355 -13.51 -30.06 -12.09
N ASP A 356 -14.02 -29.79 -10.88
CA ASP A 356 -15.22 -28.95 -10.72
C ASP A 356 -15.03 -27.89 -9.63
N ARG A 357 -14.30 -26.82 -10.00
CA ARG A 357 -14.46 -25.48 -9.39
C ARG A 357 -14.56 -24.44 -10.49
N PRO A 358 -15.53 -23.51 -10.44
CA PRO A 358 -15.78 -22.59 -11.53
C PRO A 358 -14.69 -21.50 -11.59
N HIS A 359 -13.80 -21.60 -12.56
CA HIS A 359 -13.03 -20.44 -13.01
C HIS A 359 -13.99 -19.46 -13.69
N ALA A 360 -14.17 -18.29 -13.10
CA ALA A 360 -14.91 -17.19 -13.71
C ALA A 360 -14.29 -16.86 -15.08
N ALA A 361 -15.07 -17.07 -16.13
CA ALA A 361 -14.65 -16.82 -17.50
C ALA A 361 -14.28 -15.33 -17.71
N PRO A 362 -13.18 -15.02 -18.42
CA PRO A 362 -12.87 -13.64 -18.77
C PRO A 362 -13.93 -13.08 -19.70
N ARG A 363 -14.61 -12.01 -19.28
CA ARG A 363 -15.54 -11.27 -20.12
C ARG A 363 -14.77 -10.66 -21.29
N ARG A 364 -15.07 -11.13 -22.50
CA ARG A 364 -14.56 -10.57 -23.77
C ARG A 364 -14.81 -9.06 -23.82
N ALA A 365 -13.73 -8.29 -23.98
CA ALA A 365 -13.80 -6.88 -24.33
C ALA A 365 -14.56 -6.70 -25.66
N SER A 366 -15.62 -5.89 -25.65
CA SER A 366 -16.48 -5.68 -26.81
C SER A 366 -15.84 -4.69 -27.79
N ARG A 367 -15.94 -5.01 -29.08
CA ARG A 367 -15.35 -4.30 -30.23
C ARG A 367 -16.10 -2.99 -30.59
N TRP A 368 -16.38 -2.14 -29.61
CA TRP A 368 -17.14 -0.89 -29.81
C TRP A 368 -16.28 0.28 -30.33
N ARG A 369 -14.94 0.17 -30.22
CA ARG A 369 -13.99 1.28 -30.44
C ARG A 369 -13.68 1.66 -31.90
N ARG A 370 -14.57 1.37 -32.86
CA ARG A 370 -14.37 1.71 -34.30
C ARG A 370 -15.39 2.68 -34.92
N TRP A 371 -16.35 3.20 -34.14
CA TRP A 371 -17.43 4.03 -34.70
C TRP A 371 -17.34 5.54 -34.40
N LEU A 372 -16.25 6.03 -33.81
CA LEU A 372 -16.07 7.46 -33.54
C LEU A 372 -15.08 8.12 -34.51
N ALA A 373 -15.36 7.99 -35.81
CA ALA A 373 -14.74 8.77 -36.87
C ALA A 373 -15.83 9.23 -37.85
N GLY A 374 -16.65 10.19 -37.41
CA GLY A 374 -17.73 10.76 -38.22
C GLY A 374 -18.39 11.94 -37.49
N GLY A 375 -17.97 13.16 -37.84
CA GLY A 375 -18.26 14.43 -37.16
C GLY A 375 -19.70 14.96 -37.21
N GLY A 376 -20.72 14.09 -37.12
CA GLY A 376 -22.13 14.49 -37.01
C GLY A 376 -22.89 13.82 -35.85
N ALA A 377 -22.40 12.70 -35.32
CA ALA A 377 -23.11 11.91 -34.29
C ALA A 377 -22.79 12.29 -32.84
N GLY A 378 -21.77 13.14 -32.60
CA GLY A 378 -21.28 13.48 -31.26
C GLY A 378 -22.31 14.19 -30.37
N GLY A 379 -23.15 15.06 -30.95
CA GLY A 379 -24.19 15.78 -30.21
C GLY A 379 -25.35 14.88 -29.76
N VAL A 380 -25.76 13.92 -30.60
CA VAL A 380 -26.86 12.99 -30.28
C VAL A 380 -26.40 11.93 -29.28
N VAL A 381 -25.19 11.40 -29.45
CA VAL A 381 -24.61 10.44 -28.49
C VAL A 381 -24.30 11.12 -27.15
N GLY A 382 -23.77 12.34 -27.15
CA GLY A 382 -23.58 13.14 -25.93
C GLY A 382 -24.90 13.44 -25.22
N GLY A 383 -25.95 13.80 -25.96
CA GLY A 383 -27.30 14.01 -25.43
C GLY A 383 -27.94 12.73 -24.86
N LEU A 384 -27.76 11.59 -25.52
CA LEU A 384 -28.26 10.29 -25.05
C LEU A 384 -27.49 9.75 -23.83
N ILE A 385 -26.18 9.99 -23.75
CA ILE A 385 -25.37 9.66 -22.57
C ILE A 385 -25.76 10.57 -21.39
N GLY A 386 -25.94 11.88 -21.64
CA GLY A 386 -26.44 12.81 -20.63
C GLY A 386 -27.82 12.42 -20.10
N LEU A 387 -28.73 12.00 -20.98
CA LEU A 387 -30.06 11.52 -20.62
C LEU A 387 -30.00 10.16 -19.87
N ALA A 388 -29.14 9.23 -20.29
CA ALA A 388 -28.95 7.95 -19.61
C ALA A 388 -28.35 8.12 -18.20
N CYS A 389 -27.38 9.04 -18.03
CA CYS A 389 -26.82 9.40 -16.72
C CYS A 389 -27.83 10.14 -15.83
N ALA A 390 -28.82 10.83 -16.40
CA ALA A 390 -29.88 11.50 -15.65
C ALA A 390 -30.95 10.52 -15.13
N ILE A 391 -31.21 9.41 -15.85
CA ILE A 391 -32.31 8.47 -15.58
C ILE A 391 -31.87 7.25 -14.74
N LEU A 392 -30.60 6.82 -14.80
CA LEU A 392 -30.13 5.69 -14.01
C LEU A 392 -30.13 6.02 -12.50
N PRO A 393 -30.63 5.13 -11.63
CA PRO A 393 -30.54 5.32 -10.19
C PRO A 393 -29.06 5.40 -9.80
N GLY A 394 -28.70 6.47 -9.08
CA GLY A 394 -27.34 6.68 -8.60
C GLY A 394 -26.91 5.59 -7.60
N PRO A 395 -25.61 5.56 -7.25
CA PRO A 395 -25.09 4.64 -6.24
C PRO A 395 -25.90 4.69 -4.95
N ALA A 396 -26.20 3.54 -4.37
CA ALA A 396 -26.96 3.48 -3.12
C ALA A 396 -26.17 4.13 -1.96
N PRO A 397 -26.85 4.85 -1.05
CA PRO A 397 -26.23 5.37 0.15
C PRO A 397 -25.77 4.22 1.05
N ILE A 398 -24.63 4.41 1.72
CA ILE A 398 -24.19 3.51 2.80
C ILE A 398 -24.71 4.10 4.11
N ALA A 399 -25.37 3.26 4.91
CA ALA A 399 -25.92 3.65 6.20
C ALA A 399 -24.81 4.24 7.10
N PRO A 400 -25.09 5.36 7.80
CA PRO A 400 -24.13 5.90 8.75
C PRO A 400 -23.86 4.90 9.88
N LEU A 401 -22.66 4.95 10.45
CA LEU A 401 -22.39 4.28 11.72
C LEU A 401 -23.33 4.87 12.79
N GLY A 402 -23.83 4.04 13.70
CA GLY A 402 -24.63 4.52 14.84
C GLY A 402 -23.80 5.45 15.74
N PRO A 403 -24.43 6.28 16.58
CA PRO A 403 -23.73 7.25 17.40
C PRO A 403 -22.71 6.55 18.31
N VAL A 404 -21.44 6.76 18.04
CA VAL A 404 -20.37 6.40 18.97
C VAL A 404 -20.28 7.52 20.01
N ALA A 405 -20.16 7.18 21.29
CA ALA A 405 -20.16 8.14 22.38
C ALA A 405 -19.09 9.23 22.18
N PRO A 406 -19.30 10.48 22.63
CA PRO A 406 -18.32 11.55 22.48
C PRO A 406 -16.98 11.15 23.14
N GLY A 407 -15.94 10.98 22.34
CA GLY A 407 -14.63 10.45 22.76
C GLY A 407 -14.32 9.01 22.27
N GLY A 408 -15.28 8.32 21.68
CA GLY A 408 -15.18 6.92 21.26
C GLY A 408 -14.78 6.72 19.81
N ALA A 409 -13.51 6.94 19.51
CA ALA A 409 -12.73 5.93 18.82
C ALA A 409 -11.46 5.92 19.64
N ASP A 410 -11.48 5.17 20.75
CA ASP A 410 -10.34 5.11 21.66
C ASP A 410 -9.10 4.89 20.78
N GLY A 411 -8.09 5.74 20.91
CA GLY A 411 -6.78 5.49 20.29
C GLY A 411 -6.21 4.12 20.66
N ALA A 412 -6.85 3.41 21.61
CA ALA A 412 -6.65 2.02 21.98
C ALA A 412 -7.14 0.96 20.96
N MET A 413 -7.96 1.30 19.95
CA MET A 413 -8.41 0.33 18.93
C MET A 413 -7.42 0.14 17.78
N TRP A 414 -6.57 1.13 17.52
CA TRP A 414 -5.63 1.13 16.40
C TRP A 414 -4.20 1.16 16.93
N SER A 415 -3.34 0.30 16.39
CA SER A 415 -1.94 0.29 16.82
C SER A 415 -1.25 1.62 16.46
N ALA A 416 -0.26 2.03 17.27
CA ALA A 416 0.54 3.23 16.99
C ALA A 416 1.20 3.17 15.59
N ALA A 417 1.58 1.98 15.14
CA ALA A 417 2.14 1.77 13.80
C ALA A 417 1.12 2.03 12.68
N MET A 418 -0.15 1.66 12.86
CA MET A 418 -1.21 1.96 11.89
C MET A 418 -1.51 3.46 11.85
N LEU A 419 -1.57 4.13 13.01
CA LEU A 419 -1.80 5.56 13.09
C LEU A 419 -0.64 6.35 12.46
N GLU A 420 0.60 5.93 12.70
CA GLU A 420 1.77 6.57 12.09
C GLU A 420 1.79 6.38 10.56
N ARG A 421 1.51 5.16 10.08
CA ARG A 421 1.34 4.92 8.64
C ARG A 421 0.25 5.80 8.04
N GLY A 422 -0.89 5.92 8.72
CA GLY A 422 -1.98 6.79 8.30
C GLY A 422 -1.60 8.27 8.27
N ARG A 423 -0.81 8.73 9.24
CA ARG A 423 -0.24 10.08 9.28
C ARG A 423 0.66 10.33 8.08
N LEU A 424 1.53 9.38 7.74
CA LEU A 424 2.41 9.47 6.56
C LEU A 424 1.61 9.51 5.26
N VAL A 425 0.57 8.70 5.11
CA VAL A 425 -0.33 8.74 3.94
C VAL A 425 -1.07 10.08 3.87
N ALA A 426 -1.52 10.63 5.00
CA ALA A 426 -2.19 11.93 5.06
C ALA A 426 -1.25 13.09 4.69
N LEU A 427 0.02 13.02 5.07
CA LEU A 427 1.06 13.97 4.67
C LEU A 427 1.39 13.84 3.18
N ALA A 428 1.63 12.62 2.69
CA ALA A 428 1.90 12.38 1.27
C ALA A 428 0.70 12.77 0.39
N GLY A 429 -0.52 12.65 0.91
CA GLY A 429 -1.76 13.05 0.26
C GLY A 429 -2.12 14.52 0.38
N ASP A 430 -1.30 15.33 1.06
CA ASP A 430 -1.55 16.75 1.31
C ASP A 430 -2.94 17.04 1.90
N CYS A 431 -3.48 16.12 2.71
CA CYS A 431 -4.86 16.21 3.19
C CYS A 431 -5.11 17.52 3.95
N ALA A 432 -4.18 17.90 4.83
CA ALA A 432 -4.27 19.13 5.61
C ALA A 432 -4.06 20.40 4.76
N VAL A 433 -3.35 20.32 3.64
CA VAL A 433 -3.14 21.46 2.74
C VAL A 433 -4.46 21.85 2.10
N CYS A 434 -5.22 20.88 1.60
CA CYS A 434 -6.51 21.11 0.96
C CYS A 434 -7.64 21.30 1.98
N HIS A 435 -7.66 20.54 3.07
CA HIS A 435 -8.78 20.51 4.01
C HIS A 435 -8.63 21.44 5.22
N THR A 436 -7.79 22.47 5.12
CA THR A 436 -7.65 23.51 6.15
C THR A 436 -7.84 24.88 5.53
N ALA A 437 -8.87 25.61 5.94
CA ALA A 437 -9.05 27.00 5.53
C ALA A 437 -7.99 27.91 6.20
N PRO A 438 -7.62 29.05 5.59
CA PRO A 438 -6.77 30.04 6.24
C PRO A 438 -7.32 30.46 7.61
N GLY A 439 -6.53 30.31 8.67
CA GLY A 439 -6.94 30.56 10.06
C GLY A 439 -7.95 29.56 10.64
N GLY A 440 -8.30 28.50 9.90
CA GLY A 440 -9.20 27.42 10.32
C GLY A 440 -8.48 26.31 11.09
N ALA A 441 -9.27 25.42 11.69
CA ALA A 441 -8.75 24.21 12.31
C ALA A 441 -8.31 23.19 11.26
N THR A 442 -7.22 22.48 11.52
CA THR A 442 -6.66 21.45 10.63
C THR A 442 -7.73 20.43 10.22
N ASN A 443 -7.82 20.14 8.92
CA ASN A 443 -8.76 19.17 8.34
C ASN A 443 -10.26 19.51 8.50
N ALA A 444 -10.63 20.69 9.01
CA ALA A 444 -12.03 21.09 9.21
C ALA A 444 -12.72 21.58 7.91
N GLY A 445 -12.03 21.58 6.77
CA GLY A 445 -12.52 22.01 5.47
C GLY A 445 -12.69 23.51 5.33
N GLY A 446 -13.32 23.92 4.23
CA GLY A 446 -13.66 25.32 3.95
C GLY A 446 -12.64 26.09 3.11
N LEU A 447 -11.56 25.46 2.65
CA LEU A 447 -10.67 26.08 1.67
C LEU A 447 -11.40 26.26 0.34
N ALA A 448 -11.31 27.45 -0.24
CA ALA A 448 -11.85 27.76 -1.56
C ALA A 448 -10.81 27.41 -2.64
N LEU A 449 -11.10 26.38 -3.43
CA LEU A 449 -10.31 26.00 -4.59
C LEU A 449 -10.88 26.70 -5.82
N ASP A 450 -10.13 27.64 -6.37
CA ASP A 450 -10.50 28.26 -7.64
C ASP A 450 -10.18 27.32 -8.81
N THR A 451 -11.16 27.11 -9.68
CA THR A 451 -11.01 26.24 -10.84
C THR A 451 -11.56 26.93 -12.09
N PRO A 452 -11.15 26.52 -13.30
CA PRO A 452 -11.74 27.04 -14.54
C PRO A 452 -13.26 26.83 -14.64
N PHE A 453 -13.85 26.01 -13.77
CA PHE A 453 -15.26 25.68 -13.73
C PHE A 453 -16.03 26.43 -12.63
N GLY A 454 -15.34 27.21 -11.80
CA GLY A 454 -15.87 27.90 -10.62
C GLY A 454 -15.23 27.40 -9.33
N THR A 455 -15.61 28.01 -8.21
CA THR A 455 -15.03 27.73 -6.89
C THR A 455 -15.61 26.46 -6.25
N ILE A 456 -14.73 25.58 -5.77
CA ILE A 456 -15.07 24.36 -5.04
C ILE A 456 -14.56 24.49 -3.60
N TYR A 457 -15.40 24.17 -2.62
CA TYR A 457 -14.99 24.20 -1.21
C TYR A 457 -14.65 22.80 -0.70
N THR A 458 -13.56 22.69 0.07
CA THR A 458 -13.13 21.43 0.66
C THR A 458 -13.98 21.04 1.88
N THR A 459 -14.16 19.74 2.09
CA THR A 459 -15.04 19.18 3.12
C THR A 459 -14.34 19.05 4.48
N ASN A 460 -15.09 18.90 5.56
CA ASN A 460 -14.55 18.59 6.87
C ASN A 460 -14.20 17.08 6.96
N LEU A 461 -12.94 16.75 7.22
CA LEU A 461 -12.43 15.37 7.34
C LEU A 461 -12.28 14.91 8.81
N THR A 462 -12.61 15.75 9.79
CA THR A 462 -12.49 15.37 11.20
C THR A 462 -13.56 14.33 11.59
N PRO A 463 -13.38 13.59 12.69
CA PRO A 463 -14.36 12.57 13.12
C PRO A 463 -15.62 13.18 13.78
N ASP A 464 -15.91 14.47 13.56
CA ASP A 464 -17.17 15.05 13.99
C ASP A 464 -18.35 14.32 13.31
N PRO A 465 -19.33 13.80 14.07
CA PRO A 465 -20.41 12.97 13.52
C PRO A 465 -21.43 13.77 12.70
N GLU A 466 -21.59 15.07 12.96
CA GLU A 466 -22.61 15.90 12.30
C GLU A 466 -22.10 16.53 11.01
N THR A 467 -20.86 17.03 11.03
CA THR A 467 -20.30 17.89 10.00
C THR A 467 -19.07 17.31 9.32
N GLY A 468 -18.42 16.31 9.94
CA GLY A 468 -17.25 15.62 9.42
C GLY A 468 -17.55 14.17 8.97
N ILE A 469 -16.53 13.31 9.07
CA ILE A 469 -16.61 11.90 8.66
C ILE A 469 -16.91 10.93 9.80
N GLY A 470 -17.25 11.41 11.00
CA GLY A 470 -17.42 10.57 12.20
C GLY A 470 -18.42 9.42 12.05
N ASN A 471 -19.43 9.60 11.18
CA ASN A 471 -20.47 8.60 10.90
C ASN A 471 -20.17 7.75 9.64
N TRP A 472 -18.98 7.83 9.07
CA TRP A 472 -18.61 7.10 7.86
C TRP A 472 -17.98 5.76 8.25
N SER A 473 -18.51 4.66 7.71
CA SER A 473 -17.82 3.36 7.76
C SER A 473 -16.60 3.35 6.85
N TYR A 474 -15.60 2.51 7.14
CA TYR A 474 -14.46 2.31 6.25
C TYR A 474 -14.86 2.01 4.78
N PRO A 475 -15.83 1.13 4.46
CA PRO A 475 -16.28 0.94 3.08
C PRO A 475 -16.80 2.22 2.41
N ALA A 476 -17.44 3.12 3.16
CA ALA A 476 -17.91 4.40 2.63
C ALA A 476 -16.74 5.36 2.35
N PHE A 477 -15.75 5.40 3.24
CA PHE A 477 -14.52 6.15 3.06
C PHE A 477 -13.73 5.63 1.86
N ALA A 478 -13.46 4.31 1.79
CA ALA A 478 -12.75 3.67 0.69
C ALA A 478 -13.47 3.91 -0.65
N ARG A 479 -14.81 3.85 -0.69
CA ARG A 479 -15.60 4.17 -1.88
C ARG A 479 -15.43 5.63 -2.32
N ALA A 480 -15.41 6.58 -1.40
CA ALA A 480 -15.14 7.97 -1.73
C ALA A 480 -13.73 8.15 -2.32
N MET A 481 -12.71 7.59 -1.64
CA MET A 481 -11.31 7.69 -2.05
C MET A 481 -11.03 7.00 -3.39
N ARG A 482 -11.67 5.85 -3.66
CA ARG A 482 -11.41 5.04 -4.86
C ARG A 482 -12.31 5.38 -6.03
N GLU A 483 -13.58 5.69 -5.80
CA GLU A 483 -14.59 5.80 -6.86
C GLU A 483 -15.14 7.22 -7.02
N GLY A 484 -14.78 8.14 -6.11
CA GLY A 484 -15.34 9.49 -6.09
C GLY A 484 -16.84 9.49 -5.77
N ILE A 485 -17.30 8.56 -4.94
CA ILE A 485 -18.71 8.45 -4.53
C ILE A 485 -18.79 8.59 -3.01
N SER A 486 -19.45 9.67 -2.57
CA SER A 486 -19.71 9.99 -1.16
C SER A 486 -20.53 8.88 -0.48
N ARG A 487 -20.53 8.87 0.87
CA ARG A 487 -21.37 7.97 1.67
C ARG A 487 -22.85 8.04 1.29
N ASP A 488 -23.36 9.23 0.99
CA ASP A 488 -24.76 9.45 0.60
C ASP A 488 -25.09 9.03 -0.84
N GLY A 489 -24.11 8.54 -1.61
CA GLY A 489 -24.27 8.12 -3.00
C GLY A 489 -24.07 9.24 -4.03
N SER A 490 -23.81 10.48 -3.59
CA SER A 490 -23.49 11.57 -4.51
C SER A 490 -22.07 11.44 -5.08
N HIS A 491 -21.88 11.80 -6.35
CA HIS A 491 -20.56 11.88 -6.95
C HIS A 491 -19.79 13.10 -6.44
N LEU A 492 -18.50 12.92 -6.17
CA LEU A 492 -17.55 13.95 -5.80
C LEU A 492 -16.93 14.55 -7.05
N TYR A 493 -16.72 15.87 -7.06
CA TYR A 493 -16.02 16.50 -8.18
C TYR A 493 -14.55 16.07 -8.20
N PRO A 494 -13.94 15.86 -9.39
CA PRO A 494 -12.56 15.40 -9.53
C PRO A 494 -11.49 16.43 -9.12
N ALA A 495 -11.89 17.55 -8.52
CA ALA A 495 -11.00 18.39 -7.72
C ALA A 495 -10.53 17.65 -6.44
N PHE A 496 -11.35 16.74 -5.92
CA PHE A 496 -10.90 15.70 -5.01
C PHE A 496 -10.18 14.62 -5.85
N PRO A 497 -8.87 14.38 -5.67
CA PRO A 497 -8.07 13.56 -6.60
C PRO A 497 -8.29 12.04 -6.39
N TYR A 498 -9.55 11.59 -6.34
CA TYR A 498 -9.90 10.17 -6.20
C TYR A 498 -9.40 9.31 -7.38
N THR A 499 -9.08 9.90 -8.53
CA THR A 499 -8.40 9.22 -9.64
C THR A 499 -6.99 8.76 -9.28
N ALA A 500 -6.28 9.54 -8.47
CA ALA A 500 -4.96 9.21 -7.94
C ALA A 500 -5.10 8.32 -6.70
N PHE A 501 -5.95 8.69 -5.75
CA PHE A 501 -6.16 7.90 -4.52
C PHE A 501 -6.71 6.49 -4.77
N ALA A 502 -7.37 6.24 -5.90
CA ALA A 502 -7.70 4.89 -6.35
C ALA A 502 -6.49 3.95 -6.42
N LYS A 503 -5.27 4.47 -6.58
CA LYS A 503 -4.03 3.70 -6.63
C LYS A 503 -3.55 3.25 -5.26
N LEU A 504 -4.01 3.87 -4.17
CA LEU A 504 -3.62 3.52 -2.81
C LEU A 504 -3.90 2.05 -2.50
N SER A 505 -2.97 1.43 -1.79
CA SER A 505 -3.12 0.07 -1.27
C SER A 505 -4.23 0.04 -0.22
N GLU A 506 -4.89 -1.11 -0.07
CA GLU A 506 -5.93 -1.28 0.95
C GLU A 506 -5.40 -0.98 2.38
N PRO A 507 -4.20 -1.44 2.76
CA PRO A 507 -3.63 -1.10 4.06
C PRO A 507 -3.36 0.40 4.26
N ASP A 508 -2.93 1.13 3.22
CA ASP A 508 -2.71 2.58 3.31
C ASP A 508 -4.03 3.34 3.44
N LEU A 509 -5.09 2.94 2.74
CA LEU A 509 -6.42 3.54 2.89
C LEU A 509 -7.01 3.29 4.28
N LEU A 510 -6.88 2.07 4.80
CA LEU A 510 -7.35 1.74 6.15
C LEU A 510 -6.56 2.52 7.21
N ALA A 511 -5.24 2.61 7.07
CA ALA A 511 -4.39 3.39 7.96
C ALA A 511 -4.75 4.87 7.93
N LEU A 512 -4.96 5.44 6.72
CA LEU A 512 -5.42 6.82 6.56
C LEU A 512 -6.77 7.06 7.25
N TYR A 513 -7.74 6.16 7.05
CA TYR A 513 -9.03 6.23 7.73
C TYR A 513 -8.87 6.19 9.25
N ALA A 514 -8.07 5.25 9.78
CA ALA A 514 -7.80 5.14 11.22
C ALA A 514 -7.16 6.42 11.79
N TYR A 515 -6.18 6.99 11.06
CA TYR A 515 -5.54 8.25 11.45
C TYR A 515 -6.52 9.42 11.46
N LEU A 516 -7.34 9.60 10.42
CA LEU A 516 -8.33 10.68 10.38
C LEU A 516 -9.39 10.52 11.49
N MET A 517 -9.82 9.29 11.76
CA MET A 517 -10.81 9.00 12.80
C MET A 517 -10.28 9.15 14.23
N SER A 518 -8.95 9.17 14.43
CA SER A 518 -8.32 9.42 15.73
C SER A 518 -8.01 10.90 16.00
N GLN A 519 -8.23 11.78 15.01
CA GLN A 519 -7.98 13.22 15.18
C GLN A 519 -9.04 13.88 16.07
N PRO A 520 -8.76 15.06 16.65
CA PRO A 520 -9.78 15.82 17.37
C PRO A 520 -11.00 16.15 16.48
N PRO A 521 -12.24 15.91 16.94
CA PRO A 521 -13.43 16.27 16.19
C PRO A 521 -13.59 17.79 16.17
N VAL A 522 -13.89 18.36 15.00
CA VAL A 522 -14.18 19.78 14.84
C VAL A 522 -15.54 19.94 14.18
N LYS A 523 -16.49 20.52 14.90
CA LYS A 523 -17.81 20.85 14.36
C LYS A 523 -17.73 22.11 13.49
N HIS A 524 -17.70 21.91 12.18
CA HIS A 524 -17.61 22.99 11.20
C HIS A 524 -18.29 22.57 9.90
N VAL A 525 -19.22 23.41 9.41
CA VAL A 525 -19.91 23.20 8.13
C VAL A 525 -19.26 24.11 7.07
N PRO A 526 -18.47 23.56 6.13
CA PRO A 526 -17.89 24.34 5.07
C PRO A 526 -18.95 25.01 4.18
N PRO A 527 -18.62 26.12 3.50
CA PRO A 527 -19.47 26.68 2.46
C PRO A 527 -19.81 25.63 1.39
N ARG A 528 -21.01 25.72 0.80
CA ARG A 528 -21.42 24.82 -0.27
C ARG A 528 -20.79 25.22 -1.59
N THR A 529 -20.14 24.28 -2.27
CA THR A 529 -19.74 24.42 -3.68
C THR A 529 -20.95 24.78 -4.54
N ASN A 530 -20.86 25.89 -5.26
CA ASN A 530 -21.90 26.39 -6.16
C ASN A 530 -21.30 26.64 -7.54
N LEU A 531 -21.38 25.64 -8.41
CA LEU A 531 -20.94 25.74 -9.80
C LEU A 531 -22.10 26.21 -10.70
N PRO A 532 -21.84 26.84 -11.86
CA PRO A 532 -22.89 27.22 -12.79
C PRO A 532 -23.51 26.00 -13.48
N PHE A 533 -24.80 26.08 -13.82
CA PHE A 533 -25.45 25.05 -14.63
C PHE A 533 -24.74 24.88 -15.99
N PRO A 534 -24.47 23.63 -16.45
CA PRO A 534 -24.92 22.35 -15.88
C PRO A 534 -23.93 21.68 -14.91
N LEU A 535 -22.82 22.33 -14.54
CA LEU A 535 -21.75 21.73 -13.73
C LEU A 535 -22.15 21.51 -12.27
N ASP A 536 -23.19 22.17 -11.79
CA ASP A 536 -23.84 21.91 -10.49
C ASP A 536 -24.47 20.51 -10.38
N GLN A 537 -24.76 19.86 -11.51
CA GLN A 537 -25.38 18.55 -11.55
C GLN A 537 -24.35 17.44 -11.34
N ARG A 538 -24.10 17.05 -10.07
CA ARG A 538 -23.15 15.98 -9.69
C ARG A 538 -23.32 14.67 -10.45
N ARG A 539 -24.52 14.33 -10.94
CA ARG A 539 -24.76 13.11 -11.74
C ARG A 539 -23.97 13.09 -13.06
N LEU A 540 -23.64 14.25 -13.62
CA LEU A 540 -22.83 14.32 -14.85
C LEU A 540 -21.41 13.79 -14.63
N VAL A 541 -20.92 13.81 -13.39
CA VAL A 541 -19.62 13.23 -13.02
C VAL A 541 -19.61 11.71 -13.24
N ALA A 542 -20.75 11.03 -13.21
CA ALA A 542 -20.80 9.60 -13.54
C ALA A 542 -20.32 9.34 -14.99
N GLY A 543 -20.75 10.18 -15.94
CA GLY A 543 -20.30 10.11 -17.33
C GLY A 543 -18.82 10.48 -17.47
N TRP A 544 -18.35 11.45 -16.67
CA TRP A 544 -16.92 11.80 -16.61
C TRP A 544 -16.08 10.63 -16.08
N ASN A 545 -16.51 9.98 -14.99
CA ASN A 545 -15.83 8.81 -14.41
C ASN A 545 -15.77 7.66 -15.42
N TRP A 546 -16.86 7.40 -16.15
CA TRP A 546 -16.86 6.37 -17.19
C TRP A 546 -15.82 6.62 -18.29
N LEU A 547 -15.51 7.88 -18.60
CA LEU A 547 -14.53 8.25 -19.63
C LEU A 547 -13.08 8.29 -19.11
N PHE A 548 -12.87 8.76 -17.88
CA PHE A 548 -11.55 9.22 -17.42
C PHE A 548 -11.05 8.57 -16.13
N HIS A 549 -11.90 7.83 -15.40
CA HIS A 549 -11.52 7.27 -14.11
C HIS A 549 -11.17 5.77 -14.19
N ASP A 550 -10.09 5.38 -13.50
CA ASP A 550 -9.68 3.99 -13.31
C ASP A 550 -9.54 3.68 -11.81
N ALA A 551 -10.57 3.05 -11.25
CA ALA A 551 -10.67 2.71 -9.83
C ALA A 551 -9.72 1.58 -9.38
N ARG A 552 -8.93 0.99 -10.29
CA ARG A 552 -8.04 -0.12 -9.94
C ARG A 552 -6.88 0.37 -9.05
N PRO A 553 -6.55 -0.36 -7.96
CA PRO A 553 -5.34 -0.14 -7.18
C PRO A 553 -4.07 -0.19 -8.02
N PHE A 554 -2.98 0.39 -7.50
CA PHE A 554 -1.68 0.26 -8.12
C PHE A 554 -1.27 -1.21 -8.22
N ALA A 555 -0.71 -1.59 -9.36
CA ALA A 555 -0.13 -2.90 -9.59
C ALA A 555 1.35 -2.70 -9.94
N PRO A 556 2.28 -3.25 -9.15
CA PRO A 556 3.72 -3.16 -9.42
C PRO A 556 4.07 -3.72 -10.78
N ASP A 557 5.03 -3.09 -11.46
CA ASP A 557 5.64 -3.65 -12.65
C ASP A 557 6.77 -4.61 -12.23
N PRO A 558 6.65 -5.94 -12.49
CA PRO A 558 7.67 -6.90 -12.10
C PRO A 558 8.99 -6.75 -12.88
N ALA A 559 9.00 -5.96 -13.96
CA ALA A 559 10.23 -5.66 -14.71
C ALA A 559 11.00 -4.47 -14.12
N ARG A 560 10.47 -3.82 -13.07
CA ARG A 560 11.06 -2.64 -12.43
C ARG A 560 11.50 -2.98 -11.00
N SER A 561 12.40 -2.16 -10.46
CA SER A 561 12.85 -2.31 -9.07
C SER A 561 11.74 -1.95 -8.07
N ALA A 562 11.84 -2.48 -6.85
CA ALA A 562 10.91 -2.12 -5.77
C ALA A 562 10.90 -0.61 -5.49
N MET A 563 12.07 0.04 -5.52
CA MET A 563 12.22 1.50 -5.37
C MET A 563 11.50 2.27 -6.49
N TRP A 564 11.59 1.82 -7.74
CA TRP A 564 10.87 2.43 -8.86
C TRP A 564 9.35 2.27 -8.70
N ASN A 565 8.89 1.07 -8.32
CA ASN A 565 7.46 0.81 -8.08
C ASN A 565 6.94 1.64 -6.89
N ARG A 566 7.73 1.78 -5.81
CA ARG A 566 7.42 2.65 -4.67
C ARG A 566 7.30 4.11 -5.09
N GLY A 567 8.25 4.61 -5.87
CA GLY A 567 8.24 5.97 -6.37
C GLY A 567 7.03 6.26 -7.25
N LYS A 568 6.72 5.34 -8.19
CA LYS A 568 5.53 5.45 -9.03
C LYS A 568 4.24 5.40 -8.22
N TYR A 569 4.16 4.51 -7.24
CA TYR A 569 3.01 4.40 -6.33
C TYR A 569 2.76 5.72 -5.57
N LEU A 570 3.82 6.34 -5.06
CA LEU A 570 3.72 7.61 -4.34
C LEU A 570 3.38 8.76 -5.29
N VAL A 571 3.99 8.84 -6.47
CA VAL A 571 3.75 9.90 -7.46
C VAL A 571 2.34 9.84 -8.07
N ASP A 572 1.85 8.64 -8.42
CA ASP A 572 0.53 8.47 -9.03
C ASP A 572 -0.60 8.28 -8.01
N GLY A 573 -0.26 7.92 -6.78
CA GLY A 573 -1.19 7.60 -5.70
C GLY A 573 -1.32 8.76 -4.72
N ALA A 574 -0.70 8.60 -3.55
CA ALA A 574 -0.81 9.57 -2.45
C ALA A 574 -0.38 10.98 -2.90
N GLY A 575 0.81 11.13 -3.47
CA GLY A 575 1.37 12.43 -3.86
C GLY A 575 0.72 13.08 -5.08
N HIS A 576 -0.16 12.35 -5.79
CA HIS A 576 -0.98 12.83 -6.91
C HIS A 576 -0.29 13.85 -7.84
N CYS A 577 1.01 13.71 -8.12
CA CYS A 577 1.81 14.80 -8.70
C CYS A 577 1.28 15.23 -10.08
N GLY A 578 0.64 14.29 -10.79
CA GLY A 578 -0.06 14.54 -12.04
C GLY A 578 -1.18 15.56 -11.95
N ALA A 579 -1.82 15.73 -10.79
CA ALA A 579 -2.94 16.64 -10.58
C ALA A 579 -2.58 18.10 -10.91
N CYS A 580 -1.33 18.48 -10.65
CA CYS A 580 -0.75 19.81 -10.92
C CYS A 580 0.24 19.79 -12.09
N HIS A 581 1.03 18.72 -12.25
CA HIS A 581 2.12 18.65 -13.23
C HIS A 581 1.76 17.96 -14.55
N THR A 582 0.48 17.65 -14.81
CA THR A 582 0.00 17.12 -16.09
C THR A 582 -1.04 18.06 -16.70
N PRO A 583 -0.97 18.38 -18.01
CA PRO A 583 -1.93 19.27 -18.62
C PRO A 583 -3.29 18.59 -18.72
N ARG A 584 -4.36 19.35 -18.47
CA ARG A 584 -5.74 18.87 -18.53
C ARG A 584 -6.36 19.09 -19.91
N ASN A 585 -7.36 18.28 -20.26
CA ASN A 585 -8.21 18.49 -21.42
C ASN A 585 -9.36 19.47 -21.10
N ALA A 586 -10.19 19.82 -22.10
CA ALA A 586 -11.28 20.79 -21.93
C ALA A 586 -12.35 20.35 -20.91
N LEU A 587 -12.41 19.07 -20.56
CA LEU A 587 -13.32 18.50 -19.55
C LEU A 587 -12.64 18.37 -18.18
N GLY A 588 -11.45 18.96 -18.00
CA GLY A 588 -10.71 18.95 -16.74
C GLY A 588 -9.99 17.65 -16.40
N ALA A 589 -9.96 16.65 -17.30
CA ALA A 589 -9.24 15.40 -17.06
C ALA A 589 -7.77 15.49 -17.49
N GLU A 590 -6.88 14.87 -16.72
CA GLU A 590 -5.45 14.77 -17.04
C GLU A 590 -5.21 14.08 -18.39
N LYS A 591 -4.27 14.61 -19.18
CA LYS A 591 -3.86 13.99 -20.44
C LYS A 591 -2.83 12.89 -20.17
N GLY A 592 -3.09 11.68 -20.65
CA GLY A 592 -2.13 10.57 -20.57
C GLY A 592 -1.04 10.60 -21.66
N GLY A 593 -0.24 9.54 -21.72
CA GLY A 593 0.81 9.38 -22.73
C GLY A 593 1.96 10.36 -22.55
N LEU A 594 2.43 10.98 -23.63
CA LEU A 594 3.55 11.93 -23.61
C LEU A 594 3.26 13.23 -22.82
N ALA A 595 2.00 13.47 -22.46
CA ALA A 595 1.61 14.62 -21.64
C ALA A 595 1.76 14.37 -20.13
N TYR A 596 1.87 13.11 -19.70
CA TYR A 596 2.03 12.77 -18.30
C TYR A 596 3.27 13.45 -17.71
N LEU A 597 3.06 14.25 -16.65
CA LEU A 597 4.09 15.02 -15.95
C LEU A 597 4.86 16.04 -16.82
N SER A 598 4.28 16.45 -17.96
CA SER A 598 4.89 17.41 -18.88
C SER A 598 4.65 18.89 -18.49
N GLY A 599 4.19 19.16 -17.27
CA GLY A 599 3.85 20.48 -16.73
C GLY A 599 2.34 20.69 -16.64
N GLY A 600 1.93 21.76 -15.97
CA GLY A 600 0.52 22.07 -15.79
C GLY A 600 0.29 23.40 -15.09
N GLU A 601 -0.84 23.50 -14.39
CA GLU A 601 -1.25 24.70 -13.66
C GLU A 601 -1.97 24.28 -12.38
N ALA A 602 -1.71 25.01 -11.29
CA ALA A 602 -2.38 24.84 -10.01
C ALA A 602 -2.52 26.20 -9.34
N GLU A 603 -3.73 26.58 -8.92
CA GLU A 603 -3.99 27.83 -8.16
C GLU A 603 -3.43 29.09 -8.86
N GLY A 604 -3.48 29.11 -10.20
CA GLY A 604 -2.95 30.20 -11.02
C GLY A 604 -1.43 30.26 -11.12
N TRP A 605 -0.72 29.25 -10.61
CA TRP A 605 0.72 29.04 -10.79
C TRP A 605 0.99 28.07 -11.93
N VAL A 606 2.01 28.36 -12.72
CA VAL A 606 2.49 27.43 -13.75
C VAL A 606 3.36 26.35 -13.10
N ALA A 607 2.86 25.12 -13.09
CA ALA A 607 3.60 23.96 -12.59
C ALA A 607 4.63 23.49 -13.65
N PRO A 608 5.93 23.49 -13.35
CA PRO A 608 6.95 23.09 -14.31
C PRO A 608 6.84 21.58 -14.64
N PRO A 609 7.32 21.12 -15.80
CA PRO A 609 7.41 19.69 -16.08
C PRO A 609 8.32 18.96 -15.08
N LEU A 610 7.92 17.76 -14.66
CA LEU A 610 8.76 16.86 -13.85
C LEU A 610 9.58 15.88 -14.71
N VAL A 611 9.38 15.93 -16.03
CA VAL A 611 10.18 15.24 -17.05
C VAL A 611 11.10 16.22 -17.76
N ALA A 612 12.10 15.71 -18.47
CA ALA A 612 13.09 16.51 -19.18
C ALA A 612 12.43 17.59 -20.06
N SER A 613 12.81 18.84 -19.83
CA SER A 613 12.24 19.99 -20.51
C SER A 613 13.25 21.11 -20.70
N PRO A 614 13.21 21.82 -21.85
CA PRO A 614 14.04 23.01 -22.07
C PRO A 614 13.62 24.21 -21.21
N ALA A 615 12.51 24.12 -20.47
CA ALA A 615 12.07 25.19 -19.57
C ALA A 615 12.95 25.33 -18.33
N SER A 616 13.62 24.25 -17.90
CA SER A 616 14.58 24.30 -16.80
C SER A 616 15.93 24.85 -17.32
N PRO A 617 16.57 25.83 -16.66
CA PRO A 617 17.85 26.38 -17.10
C PRO A 617 18.96 25.34 -17.18
N VAL A 618 18.93 24.37 -16.25
CA VAL A 618 19.83 23.22 -16.22
C VAL A 618 19.02 21.93 -16.03
N PRO A 619 19.52 20.76 -16.49
CA PRO A 619 18.81 19.51 -16.31
C PRO A 619 18.73 19.09 -14.84
N TRP A 620 17.61 18.52 -14.43
CA TRP A 620 17.44 17.94 -13.08
C TRP A 620 18.20 16.63 -12.96
N THR A 621 18.96 16.49 -11.88
CA THR A 621 19.56 15.22 -11.47
C THR A 621 18.71 14.56 -10.39
N GLU A 622 18.84 13.24 -10.21
CA GLU A 622 18.14 12.52 -9.13
C GLU A 622 18.48 13.11 -7.74
N GLY A 623 19.75 13.47 -7.51
CA GLY A 623 20.19 14.11 -6.27
C GLY A 623 19.56 15.50 -6.07
N ALA A 624 19.53 16.33 -7.10
CA ALA A 624 18.92 17.66 -7.01
C ALA A 624 17.40 17.60 -6.79
N LEU A 625 16.71 16.61 -7.39
CA LEU A 625 15.30 16.34 -7.13
C LEU A 625 15.08 15.91 -5.68
N PHE A 626 15.90 14.98 -5.18
CA PHE A 626 15.83 14.55 -3.79
C PHE A 626 16.02 15.73 -2.83
N ASP A 627 17.06 16.54 -3.00
CA ASP A 627 17.34 17.70 -2.14
C ASP A 627 16.17 18.69 -2.14
N TYR A 628 15.61 18.98 -3.31
CA TYR A 628 14.47 19.87 -3.46
C TYR A 628 13.22 19.33 -2.74
N LEU A 629 12.86 18.07 -2.96
CA LEU A 629 11.68 17.47 -2.34
C LEU A 629 11.86 17.23 -0.83
N ARG A 630 13.09 17.03 -0.37
CA ARG A 630 13.40 16.76 1.04
C ARG A 630 13.54 18.01 1.89
N THR A 631 14.01 19.11 1.30
CA THR A 631 14.41 20.33 2.03
C THR A 631 13.72 21.59 1.54
N GLY A 632 13.13 21.56 0.35
CA GLY A 632 12.58 22.73 -0.34
C GLY A 632 13.59 23.59 -1.06
N PHE A 633 14.83 23.12 -1.20
CA PHE A 633 15.87 23.83 -1.93
C PHE A 633 16.78 22.88 -2.71
N SER A 634 17.11 23.29 -3.92
CA SER A 634 18.24 22.76 -4.67
C SER A 634 19.13 23.92 -5.14
N ALA A 635 20.44 23.77 -4.97
CA ALA A 635 21.40 24.76 -5.43
C ALA A 635 21.29 25.05 -6.94
N GLN A 636 20.82 24.07 -7.71
CA GLN A 636 20.69 24.14 -9.17
C GLN A 636 19.32 24.63 -9.66
N HIS A 637 18.30 24.66 -8.79
CA HIS A 637 16.91 24.92 -9.21
C HIS A 637 16.14 25.92 -8.33
N GLY A 638 16.72 26.36 -7.22
CA GLY A 638 16.13 27.34 -6.32
C GLY A 638 15.26 26.73 -5.23
N VAL A 639 14.28 27.52 -4.76
CA VAL A 639 13.46 27.25 -3.57
C VAL A 639 12.01 26.93 -3.98
N ALA A 640 11.37 26.02 -3.26
CA ALA A 640 9.94 25.76 -3.39
C ALA A 640 9.11 26.95 -2.89
N ALA A 641 8.17 27.40 -3.72
CA ALA A 641 7.31 28.55 -3.44
C ALA A 641 5.88 28.28 -3.91
N GLY A 642 4.94 29.12 -3.47
CA GLY A 642 3.52 29.00 -3.81
C GLY A 642 2.96 27.62 -3.38
N PRO A 643 2.11 26.98 -4.20
CA PRO A 643 1.47 25.71 -3.87
C PRO A 643 2.45 24.56 -3.61
N MET A 644 3.69 24.65 -4.10
CA MET A 644 4.69 23.60 -3.89
C MET A 644 5.34 23.67 -2.49
N ALA A 645 5.31 24.83 -1.83
CA ALA A 645 5.90 24.97 -0.49
C ALA A 645 5.27 24.03 0.57
N PRO A 646 3.93 24.00 0.74
CA PRO A 646 3.31 23.07 1.68
C PRO A 646 3.45 21.60 1.26
N VAL A 647 3.45 21.29 -0.05
CA VAL A 647 3.69 19.93 -0.55
C VAL A 647 5.07 19.43 -0.12
N VAL A 648 6.11 20.26 -0.32
CA VAL A 648 7.46 19.94 0.14
C VAL A 648 7.52 19.81 1.66
N ALA A 649 6.81 20.65 2.42
CA ALA A 649 6.77 20.54 3.87
C ALA A 649 6.21 19.17 4.32
N GLY A 650 5.18 18.67 3.64
CA GLY A 650 4.64 17.32 3.82
C GLY A 650 5.65 16.23 3.46
N LEU A 651 6.26 16.32 2.27
CA LEU A 651 7.28 15.37 1.80
C LEU A 651 8.53 15.34 2.72
N ALA A 652 8.95 16.48 3.25
CA ALA A 652 10.08 16.60 4.17
C ALA A 652 9.85 15.88 5.52
N ALA A 653 8.59 15.55 5.85
CA ALA A 653 8.22 14.79 7.04
C ALA A 653 8.02 13.29 6.75
N LEU A 654 8.11 12.86 5.49
CA LEU A 654 8.08 11.45 5.11
C LEU A 654 9.44 10.77 5.39
N PRO A 655 9.45 9.42 5.49
CA PRO A 655 10.68 8.65 5.46
C PRO A 655 11.58 9.05 4.28
N GLU A 656 12.89 9.11 4.53
CA GLU A 656 13.86 9.45 3.48
C GLU A 656 13.75 8.50 2.28
N SER A 657 13.51 7.21 2.54
CA SER A 657 13.34 6.18 1.51
C SER A 657 12.21 6.52 0.54
N ASP A 658 11.13 7.15 1.01
CA ASP A 658 9.97 7.50 0.20
C ASP A 658 10.27 8.71 -0.71
N VAL A 659 10.90 9.75 -0.16
CA VAL A 659 11.35 10.91 -0.94
C VAL A 659 12.38 10.49 -1.99
N ARG A 660 13.28 9.57 -1.63
CA ARG A 660 14.27 8.99 -2.54
C ARG A 660 13.60 8.16 -3.64
N ALA A 661 12.59 7.36 -3.31
CA ALA A 661 11.83 6.60 -4.29
C ALA A 661 11.10 7.51 -5.28
N ILE A 662 10.47 8.59 -4.81
CA ILE A 662 9.85 9.63 -5.66
C ILE A 662 10.89 10.22 -6.62
N ALA A 663 12.03 10.69 -6.08
CA ALA A 663 13.10 11.28 -6.89
C ALA A 663 13.64 10.29 -7.95
N HIS A 664 13.85 9.03 -7.57
CA HIS A 664 14.29 7.97 -8.47
C HIS A 664 13.29 7.70 -9.60
N TYR A 665 12.00 7.61 -9.27
CA TYR A 665 10.96 7.43 -10.29
C TYR A 665 10.92 8.61 -11.25
N LEU A 666 10.88 9.85 -10.75
CA LEU A 666 10.85 11.06 -11.60
C LEU A 666 12.09 11.19 -12.48
N ALA A 667 13.28 10.94 -11.92
CA ALA A 667 14.53 10.95 -12.68
C ALA A 667 14.52 9.91 -13.81
N SER A 668 13.92 8.72 -13.58
CA SER A 668 13.82 7.66 -14.59
C SER A 668 12.95 8.01 -15.80
N LEU A 669 12.12 9.07 -15.71
CA LEU A 669 11.30 9.56 -16.81
C LEU A 669 12.08 10.44 -17.80
N SER A 670 13.33 10.76 -17.46
CA SER A 670 14.22 11.61 -18.24
C SER A 670 15.48 10.84 -18.67
N PRO A 671 16.17 11.25 -19.75
CA PRO A 671 17.50 10.74 -20.06
C PRO A 671 18.43 10.95 -18.85
N PRO A 672 19.30 9.97 -18.51
CA PRO A 672 20.26 10.13 -17.43
C PRO A 672 21.13 11.38 -17.61
N VAL A 673 21.26 12.16 -16.54
CA VAL A 673 22.06 13.39 -16.50
C VAL A 673 23.29 13.15 -15.63
N ASP A 674 24.48 13.43 -16.17
CA ASP A 674 25.71 13.44 -15.38
C ASP A 674 25.74 14.66 -14.46
N ALA A 675 25.93 14.43 -13.15
CA ALA A 675 25.88 15.48 -12.15
C ALA A 675 27.03 16.50 -12.28
N ALA A 676 28.21 16.09 -12.73
CA ALA A 676 29.34 17.00 -12.95
C ALA A 676 29.06 17.91 -14.16
N ILE A 677 28.48 17.35 -15.23
CA ILE A 677 28.05 18.15 -16.40
C ILE A 677 26.96 19.15 -15.99
N ALA A 678 25.97 18.72 -15.21
CA ALA A 678 24.91 19.60 -14.72
C ALA A 678 25.47 20.73 -13.83
N ALA A 679 26.44 20.43 -12.96
CA ALA A 679 27.08 21.44 -12.11
C ALA A 679 27.86 22.49 -12.91
N VAL A 680 28.61 22.07 -13.94
CA VAL A 680 29.32 23.01 -14.84
C VAL A 680 28.35 23.88 -15.63
N ALA A 681 27.24 23.30 -16.09
CA ALA A 681 26.18 24.05 -16.75
C ALA A 681 25.54 25.08 -15.79
N ALA A 682 25.33 24.69 -14.52
CA ALA A 682 24.76 25.56 -13.49
C ALA A 682 25.67 26.74 -13.16
N ASP A 683 26.98 26.53 -13.00
CA ASP A 683 27.95 27.62 -12.77
C ASP A 683 27.94 28.63 -13.94
N ARG A 684 27.93 28.14 -15.19
CA ARG A 684 27.84 29.00 -16.37
C ARG A 684 26.53 29.80 -16.40
N GLN A 685 25.42 29.14 -16.12
CA GLN A 685 24.08 29.73 -16.18
C GLN A 685 23.85 30.74 -15.04
N ALA A 686 24.38 30.47 -13.85
CA ALA A 686 24.29 31.33 -12.67
C ALA A 686 24.94 32.70 -12.88
N ARG A 687 26.08 32.75 -13.59
CA ARG A 687 26.76 34.01 -13.94
C ARG A 687 25.90 34.95 -14.78
N GLY A 688 24.97 34.41 -15.58
CA GLY A 688 24.07 35.11 -16.52
C GLY A 688 24.80 35.98 -17.56
N ALA A 689 24.06 36.87 -18.25
CA ALA A 689 24.59 37.72 -19.33
C ALA A 689 25.44 38.91 -18.85
N GLU A 690 26.38 39.33 -19.69
CA GLU A 690 27.14 40.57 -19.49
C GLU A 690 26.22 41.80 -19.44
N THR A 691 26.65 42.84 -18.72
CA THR A 691 25.90 44.10 -18.51
C THR A 691 25.44 44.75 -19.83
N ILE A 692 26.20 44.57 -20.92
CA ILE A 692 25.86 45.07 -22.27
C ILE A 692 24.51 44.51 -22.76
N ALA A 693 24.16 43.27 -22.41
CA ALA A 693 22.87 42.66 -22.77
C ALA A 693 21.66 43.28 -22.05
N THR A 694 21.90 44.17 -21.07
CA THR A 694 20.86 44.84 -20.27
C THR A 694 20.75 46.34 -20.55
N LEU A 695 21.41 46.83 -21.60
CA LEU A 695 21.31 48.23 -22.05
C LEU A 695 19.84 48.59 -22.34
N GLY A 696 19.37 49.72 -21.80
CA GLY A 696 17.97 50.16 -21.89
C GLY A 696 17.06 49.65 -20.76
N LEU A 697 17.59 48.90 -19.78
CA LEU A 697 16.86 48.40 -18.60
C LEU A 697 17.40 48.99 -17.28
N GLU A 698 17.89 50.25 -17.31
CA GLU A 698 18.61 50.86 -16.19
C GLU A 698 17.72 51.05 -14.95
N ASN A 699 16.43 51.31 -15.14
CA ASN A 699 15.48 51.39 -14.02
C ASN A 699 15.32 50.05 -13.31
N GLY A 700 15.12 48.97 -14.07
CA GLY A 700 15.01 47.61 -13.54
C GLY A 700 16.29 47.17 -12.83
N ARG A 701 17.45 47.51 -13.39
CA ARG A 701 18.76 47.27 -12.74
C ARG A 701 18.86 48.00 -11.41
N ARG A 702 18.54 49.30 -11.35
CA ARG A 702 18.60 50.07 -10.10
C ARG A 702 17.65 49.51 -9.04
N ALA A 703 16.45 49.08 -9.44
CA ALA A 703 15.50 48.43 -8.54
C ALA A 703 16.08 47.11 -8.00
N PHE A 704 16.64 46.27 -8.87
CA PHE A 704 17.29 45.01 -8.47
C PHE A 704 18.48 45.22 -7.52
N ASP A 705 19.37 46.16 -7.84
CA ASP A 705 20.55 46.47 -7.04
C ASP A 705 20.17 46.97 -5.63
N ALA A 706 19.10 47.74 -5.53
CA ALA A 706 18.62 48.29 -4.26
C ALA A 706 17.84 47.28 -3.40
N ALA A 707 17.01 46.44 -4.03
CA ALA A 707 16.04 45.60 -3.32
C ALA A 707 16.39 44.10 -3.27
N CYS A 708 17.12 43.59 -4.27
CA CYS A 708 17.27 42.15 -4.51
C CYS A 708 18.72 41.66 -4.42
N ALA A 709 19.68 42.49 -4.84
CA ALA A 709 21.08 42.08 -5.03
C ALA A 709 21.76 41.63 -3.73
N VAL A 710 21.34 42.14 -2.57
CA VAL A 710 21.90 41.73 -1.26
C VAL A 710 21.71 40.24 -0.97
N CYS A 711 20.65 39.62 -1.53
CA CYS A 711 20.33 38.21 -1.34
C CYS A 711 20.56 37.37 -2.61
N HIS A 712 20.36 37.96 -3.79
CA HIS A 712 20.30 37.23 -5.07
C HIS A 712 21.46 37.48 -6.03
N ALA A 713 22.38 38.41 -5.73
CA ALA A 713 23.57 38.62 -6.56
C ALA A 713 24.69 37.62 -6.21
N GLU A 714 25.54 37.31 -7.18
CA GLU A 714 26.68 36.39 -7.06
C GLU A 714 27.67 36.79 -5.94
N SER A 715 27.75 38.09 -5.60
CA SER A 715 28.68 38.66 -4.62
C SER A 715 28.06 39.15 -3.30
N GLY A 716 26.73 39.09 -3.10
CA GLY A 716 26.04 39.89 -2.08
C GLY A 716 25.89 39.29 -0.66
N GLY A 717 26.42 39.98 0.36
CA GLY A 717 25.92 40.07 1.77
C GLY A 717 26.24 38.94 2.77
N VAL A 718 26.24 39.22 4.08
CA VAL A 718 26.50 38.23 5.18
C VAL A 718 25.38 37.18 5.33
N GLY A 719 25.75 35.90 5.50
CA GLY A 719 24.91 34.69 5.39
C GLY A 719 23.86 34.45 6.48
N HIS A 720 23.16 35.47 6.97
CA HIS A 720 22.27 35.36 8.13
C HIS A 720 20.76 35.19 7.82
N PHE A 721 20.33 35.11 6.55
CA PHE A 721 18.90 35.14 6.15
C PHE A 721 18.37 33.89 5.44
N GLY A 722 19.01 32.72 5.60
CA GLY A 722 18.57 31.45 4.97
C GLY A 722 19.30 31.14 3.66
N VAL A 723 18.64 30.37 2.77
CA VAL A 723 19.24 29.92 1.50
C VAL A 723 19.21 31.03 0.45
N ARG A 724 20.14 30.97 -0.51
CA ARG A 724 20.32 31.99 -1.54
C ARG A 724 20.10 31.41 -2.93
N PRO A 725 18.88 31.44 -3.46
CA PRO A 725 18.63 30.98 -4.82
C PRO A 725 19.23 31.97 -5.82
N LEU A 726 20.07 31.46 -6.71
CA LEU A 726 20.66 32.23 -7.81
C LEU A 726 19.61 32.41 -8.91
N MET A 727 19.38 33.65 -9.33
CA MET A 727 18.31 33.97 -10.30
C MET A 727 18.49 33.27 -11.66
N GLY A 728 19.74 33.08 -12.11
CA GLY A 728 20.03 32.35 -13.36
C GLY A 728 19.55 30.90 -13.35
N LEU A 729 19.39 30.31 -12.18
CA LEU A 729 19.02 28.90 -11.97
C LEU A 729 17.55 28.72 -11.56
N ASN A 730 16.85 29.82 -11.28
CA ASN A 730 15.45 29.75 -10.92
C ASN A 730 14.57 29.56 -12.16
N THR A 731 13.81 28.47 -12.19
CA THR A 731 12.94 28.10 -13.33
C THR A 731 11.90 29.18 -13.64
N SER A 732 11.41 29.94 -12.65
CA SER A 732 10.46 31.04 -12.88
C SER A 732 11.03 32.15 -13.77
N VAL A 733 12.35 32.33 -13.78
CA VAL A 733 13.04 33.31 -14.62
C VAL A 733 13.18 32.82 -16.06
N SER A 734 13.21 31.51 -16.30
CA SER A 734 13.32 30.88 -17.63
C SER A 734 11.97 30.52 -18.27
N GLN A 735 10.87 30.54 -17.52
CA GLN A 735 9.52 30.24 -18.02
C GLN A 735 9.06 31.13 -19.19
N SER A 736 8.10 30.61 -19.97
CA SER A 736 7.52 31.32 -21.12
C SER A 736 6.61 32.48 -20.71
N THR A 737 5.98 32.39 -19.54
CA THR A 737 5.15 33.45 -18.94
C THR A 737 5.86 34.05 -17.72
N PRO A 738 5.62 35.34 -17.42
CA PRO A 738 6.23 36.02 -16.28
C PRO A 738 5.53 35.73 -14.94
N ASP A 739 4.40 35.01 -14.97
CA ASP A 739 3.44 34.96 -13.87
C ASP A 739 4.03 34.46 -12.54
N ASN A 740 4.75 33.34 -12.54
CA ASN A 740 5.35 32.82 -11.30
C ASN A 740 6.38 33.79 -10.71
N LEU A 741 7.23 34.40 -11.54
CA LEU A 741 8.22 35.38 -11.06
C LEU A 741 7.52 36.61 -10.48
N LEU A 742 6.53 37.14 -11.20
CA LEU A 742 5.77 38.31 -10.74
C LEU A 742 5.00 38.00 -9.44
N ARG A 743 4.41 36.81 -9.28
CA ARG A 743 3.76 36.41 -8.02
C ARG A 743 4.73 36.44 -6.85
N VAL A 744 5.93 35.85 -7.02
CA VAL A 744 6.98 35.89 -6.00
C VAL A 744 7.44 37.33 -5.71
N LEU A 745 7.59 38.17 -6.74
CA LEU A 745 7.95 39.57 -6.54
C LEU A 745 6.86 40.39 -5.82
N HIS A 746 5.58 40.13 -6.11
CA HIS A 746 4.46 40.81 -5.46
C HIS A 746 4.28 40.37 -4.01
N HIS A 747 4.23 39.06 -3.78
CA HIS A 747 3.78 38.47 -2.52
C HIS A 747 4.90 37.95 -1.63
N GLY A 748 6.11 37.79 -2.16
CA GLY A 748 7.22 37.20 -1.42
C GLY A 748 7.05 35.70 -1.18
N ILE A 749 7.80 35.18 -0.22
CA ILE A 749 7.74 33.80 0.29
C ILE A 749 7.69 33.89 1.82
N ASP A 750 6.55 34.30 2.37
CA ASP A 750 6.31 34.46 3.81
C ASP A 750 6.29 33.12 4.57
N GLN A 751 5.84 32.05 3.91
CA GLN A 751 5.73 30.70 4.47
C GLN A 751 6.59 29.73 3.64
N PRO A 752 7.91 29.66 3.89
CA PRO A 752 8.77 28.72 3.19
C PRO A 752 8.43 27.27 3.58
N ALA A 753 8.76 26.32 2.70
CA ALA A 753 8.53 24.89 2.95
C ALA A 753 9.22 24.38 4.24
N THR A 754 10.36 24.98 4.61
CA THR A 754 11.04 24.72 5.87
C THR A 754 11.69 26.00 6.40
N ASP A 755 11.72 26.18 7.72
CA ASP A 755 12.23 27.41 8.37
C ASP A 755 13.66 27.79 7.96
N ARG A 756 14.49 26.76 7.70
CA ARG A 756 15.89 26.90 7.28
C ARG A 756 16.08 27.61 5.93
N LEU A 757 15.03 27.70 5.11
CA LEU A 757 15.08 28.39 3.83
C LEU A 757 15.14 29.91 3.98
N GLY A 758 14.68 30.45 5.11
CA GLY A 758 14.55 31.88 5.31
C GLY A 758 13.37 32.49 4.55
N TYR A 759 13.25 33.80 4.68
CA TYR A 759 12.12 34.59 4.21
C TYR A 759 12.50 35.43 2.97
N MET A 760 11.57 35.57 2.02
CA MET A 760 11.70 36.55 0.92
C MET A 760 10.59 37.60 0.99
N PRO A 761 10.91 38.90 1.10
CA PRO A 761 9.90 39.96 1.11
C PRO A 761 9.13 40.09 -0.20
N GLY A 762 7.83 40.37 -0.07
CA GLY A 762 6.99 40.85 -1.16
C GLY A 762 7.18 42.35 -1.41
N PHE A 763 7.16 42.74 -2.68
CA PHE A 763 7.36 44.13 -3.12
C PHE A 763 6.12 44.73 -3.78
N GLY A 764 4.96 44.06 -3.69
CA GLY A 764 3.70 44.56 -4.23
C GLY A 764 3.36 45.96 -3.73
N ASP A 765 3.55 46.24 -2.45
CA ASP A 765 3.23 47.57 -1.88
C ASP A 765 4.33 48.62 -2.12
N ALA A 766 5.52 48.19 -2.54
CA ALA A 766 6.68 49.06 -2.75
C ALA A 766 6.85 49.51 -4.21
N PHE A 767 6.42 48.69 -5.17
CA PHE A 767 6.54 48.97 -6.60
C PHE A 767 5.19 49.01 -7.28
N ASP A 768 4.98 50.02 -8.14
CA ASP A 768 3.87 50.04 -9.09
C ASP A 768 4.06 49.01 -10.21
N ASP A 769 3.03 48.77 -11.02
CA ASP A 769 3.07 47.74 -12.07
C ASP A 769 4.08 48.04 -13.18
N ARG A 770 4.43 49.31 -13.41
CA ARG A 770 5.46 49.70 -14.37
C ARG A 770 6.85 49.38 -13.81
N GLN A 771 7.11 49.72 -12.55
CA GLN A 771 8.36 49.40 -11.86
C GLN A 771 8.57 47.88 -11.76
N MET A 772 7.50 47.14 -11.46
CA MET A 772 7.53 45.68 -11.43
C MET A 772 7.84 45.09 -12.82
N ALA A 773 7.25 45.66 -13.88
CA ALA A 773 7.56 45.27 -15.25
C ALA A 773 9.02 45.55 -15.65
N GLU A 774 9.55 46.71 -15.29
CA GLU A 774 10.95 47.08 -15.54
C GLU A 774 11.92 46.15 -14.79
N LEU A 775 11.60 45.81 -13.54
CA LEU A 775 12.37 44.86 -12.73
C LEU A 775 12.36 43.44 -13.34
N ALA A 776 11.18 42.91 -13.68
CA ALA A 776 11.05 41.60 -14.29
C ALA A 776 11.75 41.51 -15.66
N ALA A 777 11.65 42.56 -16.47
CA ALA A 777 12.36 42.64 -17.76
C ALA A 777 13.89 42.60 -17.57
N TYR A 778 14.41 43.34 -16.59
CA TYR A 778 15.83 43.29 -16.25
C TYR A 778 16.28 41.90 -15.79
N ILE A 779 15.55 41.29 -14.85
CA ILE A 779 15.86 39.93 -14.34
C ILE A 779 15.90 38.93 -15.50
N ARG A 780 14.89 38.95 -16.38
CA ARG A 780 14.81 38.07 -17.55
C ARG A 780 16.00 38.26 -18.49
N ALA A 781 16.31 39.50 -18.87
CA ALA A 781 17.41 39.81 -19.78
C ALA A 781 18.78 39.43 -19.19
N ARG A 782 18.97 39.65 -17.88
CA ARG A 782 20.24 39.38 -17.19
C ARG A 782 20.47 37.90 -16.93
N TYR A 783 19.43 37.15 -16.57
CA TYR A 783 19.56 35.80 -16.01
C TYR A 783 18.99 34.69 -16.91
N ALA A 784 18.21 35.03 -17.93
CA ALA A 784 17.77 34.09 -18.96
C ALA A 784 17.89 34.69 -20.38
N PRO A 785 19.10 35.12 -20.79
CA PRO A 785 19.33 35.82 -22.07
C PRO A 785 19.03 34.98 -23.31
N GLY A 786 19.06 33.65 -23.19
CA GLY A 786 18.71 32.73 -24.28
C GLY A 786 17.20 32.62 -24.54
N GLN A 787 16.37 33.25 -23.70
CA GLN A 787 14.93 33.17 -23.81
C GLN A 787 14.33 34.48 -24.35
N PRO A 788 13.19 34.42 -25.06
CA PRO A 788 12.51 35.63 -25.53
C PRO A 788 12.11 36.56 -24.38
N ALA A 789 12.18 37.86 -24.65
CA ALA A 789 11.64 38.88 -23.75
C ALA A 789 10.11 38.71 -23.61
N TRP A 790 9.62 38.82 -22.38
CA TRP A 790 8.19 38.82 -22.11
C TRP A 790 7.52 40.09 -22.64
N ARG A 791 6.25 39.97 -23.02
CA ARG A 791 5.42 41.09 -23.50
C ARG A 791 4.40 41.47 -22.44
N ASN A 792 3.92 42.71 -22.50
CA ASN A 792 2.81 43.21 -21.68
C ASN A 792 3.01 43.00 -20.16
N LEU A 793 4.24 43.18 -19.67
CA LEU A 793 4.60 42.90 -18.28
C LEU A 793 3.81 43.74 -17.27
N ALA A 794 3.51 45.00 -17.58
CA ALA A 794 2.71 45.86 -16.69
C ALA A 794 1.27 45.36 -16.54
N GLU A 795 0.65 44.89 -17.63
CA GLU A 795 -0.68 44.29 -17.61
C GLU A 795 -0.68 42.97 -16.82
N ALA A 796 0.37 42.15 -16.99
CA ALA A 796 0.53 40.92 -16.23
C ALA A 796 0.72 41.20 -14.72
N SER A 797 1.50 42.22 -14.38
CA SER A 797 1.67 42.69 -12.99
C SER A 797 0.35 43.14 -12.38
N ALA A 798 -0.41 43.97 -13.10
CA ALA A 798 -1.72 44.47 -12.63
C ALA A 798 -2.71 43.31 -12.39
N ARG A 799 -2.73 42.31 -13.29
CA ARG A 799 -3.56 41.10 -13.12
C ARG A 799 -3.19 40.33 -11.85
N ILE A 800 -1.90 40.11 -11.61
CA ILE A 800 -1.42 39.36 -10.44
C ILE A 800 -1.74 40.11 -9.14
N ARG A 801 -1.52 41.42 -9.12
CA ARG A 801 -1.89 42.27 -7.99
C ARG A 801 -3.38 42.17 -7.63
N GLN A 802 -4.25 42.07 -8.63
CA GLN A 802 -5.70 41.93 -8.42
C GLN A 802 -6.13 40.53 -7.97
N ALA A 803 -5.38 39.49 -8.34
CA ALA A 803 -5.70 38.11 -7.96
C ALA A 803 -5.53 37.83 -6.46
N GLY A 804 -4.74 38.64 -5.75
CA GLY A 804 -4.42 38.42 -4.33
C GLY A 804 -3.35 37.34 -4.12
N ALA A 805 -2.89 37.19 -2.87
CA ALA A 805 -1.98 36.11 -2.50
C ALA A 805 -2.76 34.78 -2.42
N HIS A 806 -2.24 33.75 -3.11
CA HIS A 806 -2.71 32.37 -3.02
C HIS A 806 -1.62 31.51 -2.39
#